data_AF-A0A1G8FW43-F1
#
_entry.id   AF-A0A1G8FW43-F1
#
_cell.length_a   1.000
_cell.length_b   1.000
_cell.length_c   1.000
_cell.angle_alpha   90.00
_cell.angle_beta   90.00
_cell.angle_gamma   90.00
#
_symmetry.space_group_name_H-M   'P 1'
#
loop_
_entity.id
_entity.type
_entity.pdbx_description
1 polymer ?
#
loop_
_entity_poly.entity_id
_entity_poly.type
_entity_poly.pdbx_seq_one_letter_code
_entity_poly.pdbx_strand_id
1 'polypeptide(L)'
;MGCELWADPARRVVDRLRRREIAPAEVIDSALDRIEAVDPLVNAVPTRCVERARAMARDLARDLAATTTTATSPEDPAWLAGLPVLIKDLNDVAGVRTTYGSPLFANHVPNADDLVVRALAARGATLLGKTNTPEFGAGAHTFNEVFGATRNPWNTARSAGGSSGGSAAALASGMAWLAHGNDLGGSLRIPAAFCGVVGLRPSPGRVPHSDRLTPFSPLNVDGPMARDVADLALLLDAMAVHARADPLSFPTPPGTFQAAAAAPTRPARLAFSMDLGLSPVDGRVRAVLEDAVKRLEAAGFEIEDATPELSDAVPCFQILRAHWFATRLGPLLAERRAEMKPELVWNIELGLALSAEEIAWAERARARLVADSAAFFETYDLLLTPTTVVPPFPLGQRAVEEVEGHKLATYIDWLVLTFAITLTGCPALSLPAGQTPEGLPVGLQAVGRPRGEAALIAAAAALEEALEARLERPIEPRVAEPDDAQAAPSQLGAPEVAPPSAVTTPPVKSLERRLREGLEQMPAAFALWGEDDRLIIDNAAHRRLFGDVGSLFRPGVSFREVLVGLLDRGIHQPEPGQEREDWIADRLAARHNGDLRREWQMPDGHWLRIQETRTPGGMTVTLGLDITDLKGKERELIQERDVSETASQAKSQFLARMSHELRTPLNAIIGFSEVVRGQLLGPIGNDIYLGYADDIWASGHHLLELISDILDLSKIEAGTFTIHPQPLGLGDLLEASVPFVRARAKARGQVMSLEVHPRLPRVLIDRRAAKQILLNLLSNAIKFTPQGGRIWIRLIRRDADVVLSVKDNGIGMSQEDVARALEPFGQIGGGESWLTPNTEGTGLGLTIVDALVGMHGARLEIDSAPGEGTDVRVVFPPPTQASR
;
A
#
# COMPACT_ATOMS: atom_id res chain seq x y z
N MET A 1 41.47 -16.29 -28.15
CA MET A 1 40.05 -16.65 -28.11
C MET A 1 39.69 -16.80 -26.65
N GLY A 2 39.09 -15.76 -26.06
CA GLY A 2 38.58 -15.82 -24.69
C GLY A 2 37.45 -16.85 -24.60
N CYS A 3 37.27 -17.44 -23.43
CA CYS A 3 36.15 -18.36 -23.20
C CYS A 3 34.84 -17.54 -23.27
N GLU A 4 33.92 -17.89 -24.17
CA GLU A 4 32.62 -17.21 -24.35
C GLU A 4 31.62 -17.55 -23.22
N LEU A 5 32.04 -17.35 -21.96
CA LEU A 5 31.24 -17.67 -20.78
C LEU A 5 29.93 -16.88 -20.74
N TRP A 6 29.91 -15.70 -21.37
CA TRP A 6 28.73 -14.83 -21.47
C TRP A 6 27.52 -15.50 -22.13
N ALA A 7 27.75 -16.54 -22.95
CA ALA A 7 26.70 -17.33 -23.60
C ALA A 7 26.01 -18.34 -22.65
N ASP A 8 26.72 -18.79 -21.60
CA ASP A 8 26.16 -19.73 -20.64
C ASP A 8 25.08 -19.07 -19.77
N PRO A 9 24.07 -19.82 -19.29
CA PRO A 9 23.14 -19.33 -18.27
C PRO A 9 23.85 -19.03 -16.95
N ALA A 10 23.34 -18.06 -16.19
CA ALA A 10 23.93 -17.58 -14.94
C ALA A 10 24.17 -18.72 -13.95
N ARG A 11 23.16 -19.59 -13.75
CA ARG A 11 23.25 -20.75 -12.87
C ARG A 11 24.39 -21.71 -13.22
N ARG A 12 24.69 -21.91 -14.51
CA ARG A 12 25.82 -22.76 -14.95
C ARG A 12 27.16 -22.12 -14.64
N VAL A 13 27.28 -20.81 -14.85
CA VAL A 13 28.51 -20.07 -14.50
C VAL A 13 28.73 -20.11 -12.99
N VAL A 14 27.68 -19.90 -12.19
CA VAL A 14 27.76 -20.02 -10.71
C VAL A 14 28.19 -21.42 -10.27
N ASP A 15 27.65 -22.48 -10.87
CA ASP A 15 28.05 -23.85 -10.53
C ASP A 15 29.53 -24.12 -10.85
N ARG A 16 30.02 -23.64 -12.00
CA ARG A 16 31.44 -23.76 -12.38
C ARG A 16 32.35 -22.94 -11.46
N LEU A 17 31.91 -21.74 -11.04
CA LEU A 17 32.60 -20.91 -10.05
C LEU A 17 32.69 -21.61 -8.70
N ARG A 18 31.59 -22.18 -8.21
CA ARG A 18 31.53 -22.93 -6.94
C ARG A 18 32.44 -24.16 -6.97
N ARG A 19 32.52 -24.85 -8.11
CA ARG A 19 33.43 -26.00 -8.33
C ARG A 19 34.88 -25.59 -8.61
N ARG A 20 35.16 -24.29 -8.71
CA ARG A 20 36.47 -23.71 -9.05
C ARG A 20 37.00 -24.20 -10.41
N GLU A 21 36.10 -24.50 -11.34
CA GLU A 21 36.42 -24.85 -12.73
C GLU A 21 36.77 -23.60 -13.56
N ILE A 22 36.30 -22.43 -13.11
CA ILE A 22 36.61 -21.10 -13.63
C ILE A 22 36.78 -20.13 -12.46
N ALA A 23 37.57 -19.08 -12.63
CA ALA A 23 37.76 -18.03 -11.64
C ALA A 23 36.82 -16.82 -11.89
N PRO A 24 36.39 -16.08 -10.84
CA PRO A 24 35.60 -14.86 -11.00
C PRO A 24 36.24 -13.82 -11.93
N ALA A 25 37.57 -13.74 -11.96
CA ALA A 25 38.31 -12.85 -12.86
C ALA A 25 38.08 -13.19 -14.34
N GLU A 26 38.04 -14.48 -14.70
CA GLU A 26 37.77 -14.93 -16.07
C GLU A 26 36.33 -14.58 -16.49
N VAL A 27 35.38 -14.66 -15.55
CA VAL A 27 33.98 -14.29 -15.79
C VAL A 27 33.83 -12.78 -15.96
N ILE A 28 34.54 -11.98 -15.15
CA ILE A 28 34.59 -10.51 -15.30
C ILE A 28 35.18 -10.13 -16.66
N ASP A 29 36.33 -10.69 -17.02
CA ASP A 29 37.00 -10.38 -18.28
C ASP A 29 36.12 -10.80 -19.47
N SER A 30 35.48 -11.98 -19.42
CA SER A 30 34.52 -12.42 -20.44
C SER A 30 33.35 -11.44 -20.64
N ALA A 31 32.83 -10.81 -19.57
CA ALA A 31 31.76 -9.84 -19.68
C ALA A 31 32.26 -8.48 -20.19
N LEU A 32 33.46 -8.05 -19.77
CA LEU A 32 34.08 -6.81 -20.23
C LEU A 32 34.40 -6.86 -21.73
N ASP A 33 34.95 -7.98 -22.22
CA ASP A 33 35.19 -8.22 -23.65
C ASP A 33 33.88 -8.10 -24.43
N ARG A 34 32.79 -8.65 -23.90
CA ARG A 34 31.46 -8.57 -24.53
C ARG A 34 30.93 -7.14 -24.53
N ILE A 35 31.06 -6.42 -23.41
CA ILE A 35 30.65 -5.01 -23.30
C ILE A 35 31.45 -4.15 -24.29
N GLU A 36 32.75 -4.36 -24.41
CA GLU A 36 33.59 -3.61 -25.36
C GLU A 36 33.18 -3.85 -26.82
N ALA A 37 32.84 -5.09 -27.17
CA ALA A 37 32.42 -5.44 -28.52
C ALA A 37 31.03 -4.89 -28.89
N VAL A 38 30.09 -4.85 -27.94
CA VAL A 38 28.66 -4.67 -28.25
C VAL A 38 28.09 -3.33 -27.79
N ASP A 39 28.50 -2.83 -26.63
CA ASP A 39 27.90 -1.64 -26.03
C ASP A 39 27.95 -0.39 -26.93
N PRO A 40 28.97 -0.17 -27.80
CA PRO A 40 28.94 0.93 -28.77
C PRO A 40 27.72 0.93 -29.71
N LEU A 41 27.09 -0.23 -29.95
CA LEU A 41 25.90 -0.36 -30.80
C LEU A 41 24.59 -0.14 -30.06
N VAL A 42 24.57 -0.30 -28.73
CA VAL A 42 23.33 -0.32 -27.92
C VAL A 42 23.29 0.71 -26.80
N ASN A 43 24.43 1.17 -26.30
CA ASN A 43 24.57 2.16 -25.22
C ASN A 43 23.78 1.78 -23.96
N ALA A 44 24.09 0.61 -23.41
CA ALA A 44 23.41 0.02 -22.27
C ALA A 44 24.20 0.19 -20.96
N VAL A 45 25.54 0.14 -21.00
CA VAL A 45 26.42 0.12 -19.80
C VAL A 45 27.41 1.32 -19.80
N PRO A 46 26.91 2.56 -19.65
CA PRO A 46 27.72 3.77 -19.83
C PRO A 46 28.75 4.01 -18.72
N THR A 47 28.62 3.35 -17.56
CA THR A 47 29.59 3.44 -16.46
C THR A 47 30.06 2.04 -16.09
N ARG A 48 31.36 1.78 -16.19
CA ARG A 48 32.00 0.50 -15.88
C ARG A 48 32.67 0.55 -14.51
N CYS A 49 32.62 -0.54 -13.75
CA CYS A 49 33.13 -0.64 -12.38
C CYS A 49 34.32 -1.63 -12.29
N VAL A 50 35.25 -1.58 -13.24
CA VAL A 50 36.26 -2.64 -13.44
C VAL A 50 37.13 -2.87 -12.21
N GLU A 51 37.71 -1.82 -11.61
CA GLU A 51 38.58 -2.01 -10.45
C GLU A 51 37.81 -2.55 -9.25
N ARG A 52 36.56 -2.08 -9.05
CA ARG A 52 35.68 -2.55 -7.98
C ARG A 52 35.31 -4.01 -8.18
N ALA A 53 34.86 -4.41 -9.36
CA ALA A 53 34.54 -5.81 -9.67
C ALA A 53 35.73 -6.73 -9.38
N ARG A 54 36.92 -6.35 -9.82
CA ARG A 54 38.17 -7.10 -9.59
C ARG A 54 38.57 -7.13 -8.11
N ALA A 55 38.37 -6.04 -7.37
CA ALA A 55 38.61 -6.02 -5.92
C ALA A 55 37.67 -6.97 -5.19
N MET A 56 36.37 -6.89 -5.47
CA MET A 56 35.36 -7.79 -4.89
C MET A 56 35.66 -9.25 -5.21
N ALA A 57 36.08 -9.56 -6.43
CA ALA A 57 36.50 -10.91 -6.81
C ALA A 57 37.70 -11.42 -5.98
N ARG A 58 38.70 -10.57 -5.75
CA ARG A 58 39.88 -10.93 -4.92
C ARG A 58 39.51 -11.15 -3.46
N ASP A 59 38.67 -10.29 -2.90
CA ASP A 59 38.24 -10.41 -1.51
C ASP A 59 37.37 -11.65 -1.31
N LEU A 60 36.42 -11.92 -2.22
CA LEU A 60 35.63 -13.15 -2.21
C LEU A 60 36.53 -14.40 -2.32
N ALA A 61 37.51 -14.41 -3.23
CA ALA A 61 38.43 -15.54 -3.36
C ALA A 61 39.24 -15.79 -2.08
N ARG A 62 39.61 -14.74 -1.34
CA ARG A 62 40.29 -14.84 -0.04
C ARG A 62 39.37 -15.46 1.01
N ASP A 63 38.11 -15.00 1.08
CA ASP A 63 37.12 -15.46 2.05
C ASP A 63 36.73 -16.92 1.80
N LEU A 64 36.55 -17.31 0.53
CA LEU A 64 36.21 -18.68 0.13
C LEU A 64 37.40 -19.66 0.22
N ALA A 65 38.63 -19.18 0.27
CA ALA A 65 39.79 -20.03 0.55
C ALA A 65 39.82 -20.50 2.00
N ALA A 66 39.17 -19.78 2.92
CA ALA A 66 39.09 -20.10 4.34
C ALA A 66 37.92 -21.04 4.69
N THR A 67 37.01 -21.33 3.75
CA THR A 67 35.79 -22.13 3.97
C THR A 67 35.74 -23.32 3.00
N THR A 68 35.25 -24.47 3.49
CA THR A 68 35.10 -25.73 2.70
C THR A 68 33.64 -26.07 2.40
N THR A 69 32.71 -25.20 2.75
CA THR A 69 31.27 -25.45 2.67
C THR A 69 30.70 -24.99 1.32
N THR A 70 29.91 -25.87 0.69
CA THR A 70 29.04 -25.52 -0.44
C THR A 70 27.89 -24.64 0.06
N ALA A 71 27.54 -23.58 -0.67
CA ALA A 71 26.42 -22.72 -0.32
C ALA A 71 25.11 -23.53 -0.24
N THR A 72 24.51 -23.60 0.95
CA THR A 72 23.25 -24.34 1.20
C THR A 72 22.04 -23.43 1.38
N SER A 73 22.25 -22.10 1.42
CA SER A 73 21.22 -21.09 1.63
C SER A 73 21.53 -19.84 0.79
N PRO A 74 20.51 -19.08 0.34
CA PRO A 74 20.69 -17.74 -0.23
C PRO A 74 21.44 -16.78 0.70
N GLU A 75 21.46 -17.09 2.01
CA GLU A 75 22.21 -16.32 2.99
C GLU A 75 23.72 -16.61 3.00
N ASP A 76 24.21 -17.48 2.13
CA ASP A 76 25.63 -17.77 2.03
C ASP A 76 26.36 -16.68 1.23
N PRO A 77 27.52 -16.17 1.71
CA PRO A 77 28.37 -15.26 0.95
C PRO A 77 28.83 -15.81 -0.41
N ALA A 78 28.81 -17.13 -0.60
CA ALA A 78 29.16 -17.82 -1.84
C ALA A 78 27.95 -18.03 -2.77
N TRP A 79 26.77 -17.44 -2.49
CA TRP A 79 25.56 -17.71 -3.28
C TRP A 79 25.73 -17.41 -4.76
N LEU A 80 26.26 -16.25 -5.14
CA LEU A 80 26.57 -15.90 -6.53
C LEU A 80 28.03 -16.22 -6.92
N ALA A 81 28.85 -16.65 -5.97
CA ALA A 81 30.21 -17.16 -6.20
C ALA A 81 31.13 -16.27 -7.07
N GLY A 82 30.90 -14.95 -7.09
CA GLY A 82 31.68 -13.98 -7.86
C GLY A 82 31.04 -13.56 -9.19
N LEU A 83 29.83 -14.04 -9.50
CA LEU A 83 29.14 -13.72 -10.74
C LEU A 83 28.93 -12.19 -10.89
N PRO A 84 29.27 -11.60 -12.05
CA PRO A 84 29.04 -10.19 -12.31
C PRO A 84 27.56 -9.81 -12.43
N VAL A 85 27.17 -8.71 -11.78
CA VAL A 85 25.83 -8.13 -11.83
C VAL A 85 25.92 -6.66 -12.26
N LEU A 86 24.99 -6.23 -13.11
CA LEU A 86 24.82 -4.81 -13.46
C LEU A 86 23.75 -4.16 -12.59
N ILE A 87 24.01 -2.91 -12.16
CA ILE A 87 23.09 -2.13 -11.31
C ILE A 87 22.50 -0.98 -12.12
N LYS A 88 21.20 -0.72 -12.02
CA LYS A 88 20.60 0.44 -12.69
C LYS A 88 21.18 1.75 -12.16
N ASP A 89 21.42 2.74 -13.02
CA ASP A 89 22.00 4.02 -12.62
C ASP A 89 21.04 4.94 -11.81
N LEU A 90 20.05 4.34 -11.14
CA LEU A 90 19.19 5.00 -10.15
C LEU A 90 19.51 4.58 -8.70
N ASN A 91 20.39 3.58 -8.50
CA ASN A 91 20.81 3.14 -7.17
C ASN A 91 22.29 3.46 -6.96
N ASP A 92 22.60 3.92 -5.76
CA ASP A 92 23.93 4.35 -5.36
C ASP A 92 24.88 3.16 -5.18
N VAL A 93 26.09 3.30 -5.71
CA VAL A 93 27.20 2.38 -5.51
C VAL A 93 28.39 3.20 -5.05
N ALA A 94 28.88 2.94 -3.84
CA ALA A 94 29.93 3.72 -3.20
C ALA A 94 31.18 3.81 -4.08
N GLY A 95 31.66 5.04 -4.28
CA GLY A 95 32.86 5.31 -5.08
C GLY A 95 32.68 5.10 -6.59
N VAL A 96 31.45 4.85 -7.07
CA VAL A 96 31.13 4.70 -8.50
C VAL A 96 30.17 5.81 -8.90
N ARG A 97 30.43 6.45 -10.04
CA ARG A 97 29.54 7.51 -10.58
C ARG A 97 28.09 7.02 -10.69
N THR A 98 27.16 7.76 -10.09
CA THR A 98 25.71 7.56 -10.20
C THR A 98 25.06 8.85 -10.64
N THR A 99 24.49 8.88 -11.85
CA THR A 99 24.02 10.13 -12.46
C THR A 99 22.51 10.32 -12.37
N TYR A 100 21.78 9.28 -12.00
CA TYR A 100 20.32 9.23 -12.10
C TYR A 100 19.80 9.52 -13.53
N GLY A 101 20.65 9.40 -14.56
CA GLY A 101 20.36 9.86 -15.91
C GLY A 101 20.11 11.37 -16.01
N SER A 102 20.60 12.19 -15.08
CA SER A 102 20.32 13.63 -15.00
C SER A 102 21.61 14.45 -15.14
N PRO A 103 21.62 15.55 -15.94
CA PRO A 103 22.73 16.52 -15.95
C PRO A 103 23.08 17.04 -14.55
N LEU A 104 22.07 17.15 -13.66
CA LEU A 104 22.23 17.63 -12.28
C LEU A 104 23.21 16.78 -11.46
N PHE A 105 23.36 15.51 -11.81
CA PHE A 105 24.19 14.54 -11.10
C PHE A 105 25.23 13.90 -12.02
N ALA A 106 25.55 14.53 -13.16
CA ALA A 106 26.49 13.98 -14.15
C ALA A 106 27.86 13.58 -13.58
N ASN A 107 28.31 14.23 -12.50
CA ASN A 107 29.58 13.96 -11.81
C ASN A 107 29.38 13.44 -10.37
N HIS A 108 28.18 13.04 -9.99
CA HIS A 108 27.90 12.58 -8.63
C HIS A 108 28.53 11.21 -8.36
N VAL A 109 29.27 11.12 -7.26
CA VAL A 109 29.86 9.87 -6.75
C VAL A 109 29.40 9.71 -5.30
N PRO A 110 28.49 8.77 -5.00
CA PRO A 110 28.00 8.55 -3.65
C PRO A 110 29.07 7.86 -2.79
N ASN A 111 28.99 8.09 -1.47
CA ASN A 111 29.92 7.54 -0.48
C ASN A 111 29.41 6.24 0.17
N ALA A 112 28.18 5.82 -0.14
CA ALA A 112 27.55 4.65 0.46
C ALA A 112 26.82 3.82 -0.60
N ASP A 113 26.82 2.51 -0.40
CA ASP A 113 26.07 1.57 -1.21
C ASP A 113 24.58 1.58 -0.81
N ASP A 114 23.71 1.53 -1.80
CA ASP A 114 22.29 1.27 -1.64
C ASP A 114 22.03 -0.07 -0.92
N LEU A 115 20.87 -0.24 -0.25
CA LEU A 115 20.50 -1.48 0.43
C LEU A 115 20.60 -2.71 -0.48
N VAL A 116 20.10 -2.62 -1.72
CA VAL A 116 20.12 -3.76 -2.65
C VAL A 116 21.54 -4.09 -3.10
N VAL A 117 22.40 -3.07 -3.25
CA VAL A 117 23.80 -3.21 -3.63
C VAL A 117 24.58 -3.92 -2.53
N ARG A 118 24.33 -3.54 -1.27
CA ARG A 118 24.91 -4.23 -0.10
C ARG A 118 24.44 -5.68 0.00
N ALA A 119 23.16 -5.94 -0.25
CA ALA A 119 22.61 -7.29 -0.24
C ALA A 119 23.31 -8.17 -1.28
N LEU A 120 23.40 -7.71 -2.53
CA LEU A 120 24.07 -8.43 -3.62
C LEU A 120 25.56 -8.69 -3.32
N ALA A 121 26.29 -7.67 -2.86
CA ALA A 121 27.70 -7.81 -2.50
C ALA A 121 27.91 -8.84 -1.38
N ALA A 122 27.04 -8.83 -0.36
CA ALA A 122 27.07 -9.80 0.74
C ALA A 122 26.75 -11.24 0.30
N ARG A 123 26.16 -11.43 -0.89
CA ARG A 123 25.86 -12.73 -1.51
C ARG A 123 26.85 -13.11 -2.61
N GLY A 124 28.00 -12.42 -2.65
CA GLY A 124 29.11 -12.75 -3.54
C GLY A 124 28.92 -12.27 -4.98
N ALA A 125 28.01 -11.32 -5.25
CA ALA A 125 27.98 -10.64 -6.55
C ALA A 125 29.23 -9.78 -6.74
N THR A 126 29.77 -9.72 -7.97
CA THR A 126 30.74 -8.68 -8.34
C THR A 126 30.03 -7.60 -9.15
N LEU A 127 30.23 -6.32 -8.81
CA LEU A 127 29.48 -5.23 -9.45
C LEU A 127 30.24 -4.75 -10.69
N LEU A 128 29.72 -5.07 -11.89
CA LEU A 128 30.44 -4.86 -13.15
C LEU A 128 30.31 -3.44 -13.71
N GLY A 129 29.18 -2.78 -13.45
CA GLY A 129 28.84 -1.51 -14.08
C GLY A 129 27.47 -0.99 -13.69
N LYS A 130 27.18 0.23 -14.14
CA LYS A 130 25.87 0.88 -14.07
C LYS A 130 25.21 0.86 -15.43
N THR A 131 23.92 0.54 -15.48
CA THR A 131 23.12 0.52 -16.71
C THR A 131 22.34 1.80 -16.91
N ASN A 132 22.17 2.19 -18.18
CA ASN A 132 21.52 3.42 -18.57
C ASN A 132 20.02 3.44 -18.20
N THR A 133 19.49 4.63 -17.94
CA THR A 133 18.13 4.91 -17.46
C THR A 133 17.67 6.27 -18.00
N PRO A 134 16.37 6.53 -18.25
CA PRO A 134 15.90 7.90 -18.38
C PRO A 134 16.10 8.66 -17.07
N GLU A 135 16.15 9.98 -17.20
CA GLU A 135 16.34 10.91 -16.09
C GLU A 135 15.36 10.64 -14.93
N PHE A 136 15.88 10.33 -13.74
CA PHE A 136 15.16 9.90 -12.52
C PHE A 136 14.14 8.76 -12.73
N GLY A 137 14.27 7.99 -13.81
CA GLY A 137 13.30 6.98 -14.20
C GLY A 137 12.00 7.54 -14.80
N ALA A 138 11.97 8.82 -15.19
CA ALA A 138 10.82 9.47 -15.81
C ALA A 138 10.68 9.09 -17.29
N GLY A 139 9.79 8.12 -17.53
CA GLY A 139 9.41 7.60 -18.84
C GLY A 139 9.77 6.13 -19.03
N ALA A 140 9.02 5.45 -19.89
CA ALA A 140 9.28 4.06 -20.29
C ALA A 140 10.05 3.95 -21.62
N HIS A 141 10.93 4.92 -21.86
CA HIS A 141 11.92 4.93 -22.92
C HIS A 141 13.26 5.37 -22.35
N THR A 142 14.30 4.54 -22.48
CA THR A 142 15.62 4.85 -21.92
C THR A 142 16.41 5.80 -22.82
N PHE A 143 16.30 7.09 -22.50
CA PHE A 143 17.18 8.15 -23.01
C PHE A 143 17.38 9.26 -21.97
N ASN A 144 18.54 9.89 -22.00
CA ASN A 144 18.84 11.08 -21.20
C ASN A 144 19.92 11.94 -21.87
N GLU A 145 20.18 13.13 -21.32
CA GLU A 145 21.17 14.07 -21.86
C GLU A 145 22.62 13.74 -21.47
N VAL A 146 22.84 12.88 -20.47
CA VAL A 146 24.19 12.51 -20.00
C VAL A 146 24.83 11.45 -20.90
N PHE A 147 24.05 10.43 -21.27
CA PHE A 147 24.51 9.23 -21.98
C PHE A 147 23.83 9.03 -23.33
N GLY A 148 22.74 9.74 -23.63
CA GLY A 148 21.93 9.50 -24.82
C GLY A 148 20.97 8.32 -24.68
N ALA A 149 20.48 7.81 -25.82
CA ALA A 149 19.48 6.74 -25.87
C ALA A 149 20.11 5.34 -25.85
N THR A 150 19.47 4.41 -25.14
CA THR A 150 19.72 2.98 -25.27
C THR A 150 18.89 2.42 -26.42
N ARG A 151 19.53 1.63 -27.28
CA ARG A 151 18.92 1.03 -28.47
C ARG A 151 18.55 -0.42 -28.23
N ASN A 152 17.48 -0.88 -28.87
CA ASN A 152 17.02 -2.26 -28.74
C ASN A 152 17.94 -3.22 -29.51
N PRO A 153 18.45 -4.31 -28.90
CA PRO A 153 19.27 -5.30 -29.61
C PRO A 153 18.56 -6.01 -30.78
N TRP A 154 17.23 -6.10 -30.76
CA TRP A 154 16.45 -6.70 -31.86
C TRP A 154 16.34 -5.80 -33.09
N ASN A 155 16.53 -4.50 -32.92
CA ASN A 155 16.61 -3.51 -33.98
C ASN A 155 17.13 -2.19 -33.40
N THR A 156 18.34 -1.77 -33.77
CA THR A 156 18.99 -0.60 -33.16
C THR A 156 18.34 0.75 -33.50
N ALA A 157 17.32 0.77 -34.37
CA ALA A 157 16.44 1.92 -34.63
C ALA A 157 15.16 1.92 -33.78
N ARG A 158 15.02 1.00 -32.80
CA ARG A 158 13.88 0.91 -31.89
C ARG A 158 14.26 1.20 -30.44
N SER A 159 13.26 1.59 -29.65
CA SER A 159 13.37 1.76 -28.20
C SER A 159 13.64 0.43 -27.51
N ALA A 160 14.55 0.43 -26.52
CA ALA A 160 14.76 -0.69 -25.59
C ALA A 160 13.70 -0.75 -24.47
N GLY A 161 12.74 0.17 -24.45
CA GLY A 161 11.81 0.38 -23.34
C GLY A 161 12.50 1.06 -22.16
N GLY A 162 11.81 1.16 -21.04
CA GLY A 162 12.35 1.83 -19.87
C GLY A 162 11.47 1.73 -18.62
N SER A 163 11.94 2.19 -17.46
CA SER A 163 13.21 2.91 -17.29
C SER A 163 14.47 2.02 -17.19
N SER A 164 14.34 0.70 -17.06
CA SER A 164 15.50 -0.24 -16.99
C SER A 164 15.94 -0.77 -18.37
N GLY A 165 15.87 0.06 -19.41
CA GLY A 165 16.22 -0.32 -20.78
C GLY A 165 17.68 -0.73 -20.95
N GLY A 166 18.63 -0.08 -20.25
CA GLY A 166 20.02 -0.50 -20.22
C GLY A 166 20.20 -1.91 -19.64
N SER A 167 19.52 -2.22 -18.54
CA SER A 167 19.53 -3.58 -17.95
C SER A 167 19.03 -4.63 -18.94
N ALA A 168 17.89 -4.38 -19.59
CA ALA A 168 17.30 -5.32 -20.53
C ALA A 168 18.14 -5.51 -21.80
N ALA A 169 18.66 -4.43 -22.37
CA ALA A 169 19.51 -4.48 -23.56
C ALA A 169 20.81 -5.23 -23.27
N ALA A 170 21.44 -5.01 -22.11
CA ALA A 170 22.65 -5.71 -21.71
C ALA A 170 22.42 -7.22 -21.49
N LEU A 171 21.26 -7.61 -20.96
CA LEU A 171 20.88 -9.02 -20.84
C LEU A 171 20.66 -9.66 -22.21
N ALA A 172 19.93 -8.97 -23.09
CA ALA A 172 19.56 -9.49 -24.42
C ALA A 172 20.79 -9.72 -25.32
N SER A 173 21.84 -8.90 -25.18
CA SER A 173 23.06 -9.00 -25.99
C SER A 173 24.22 -9.74 -25.31
N GLY A 174 23.96 -10.40 -24.18
CA GLY A 174 24.94 -11.21 -23.46
C GLY A 174 25.97 -10.42 -22.62
N MET A 175 25.87 -9.09 -22.55
CA MET A 175 26.79 -8.25 -21.75
C MET A 175 26.67 -8.48 -20.23
N ALA A 176 25.55 -9.05 -19.78
CA ALA A 176 25.36 -9.46 -18.40
C ALA A 176 24.56 -10.77 -18.31
N TRP A 177 24.84 -11.57 -17.27
CA TRP A 177 24.01 -12.71 -16.89
C TRP A 177 22.78 -12.28 -16.10
N LEU A 178 22.99 -11.35 -15.17
CA LEU A 178 22.01 -10.86 -14.21
C LEU A 178 22.07 -9.33 -14.16
N ALA A 179 20.91 -8.68 -14.16
CA ALA A 179 20.83 -7.23 -14.03
C ALA A 179 19.75 -6.83 -13.04
N HIS A 180 20.05 -5.80 -12.27
CA HIS A 180 19.13 -5.14 -11.38
C HIS A 180 18.37 -4.02 -12.10
N GLY A 181 17.15 -3.75 -11.64
CA GLY A 181 16.42 -2.55 -11.97
C GLY A 181 15.41 -2.20 -10.87
N ASN A 182 14.58 -1.20 -11.16
CA ASN A 182 13.47 -0.81 -10.29
C ASN A 182 12.23 -0.49 -11.12
N ASP A 183 11.06 -0.70 -10.53
CA ASP A 183 9.75 -0.65 -11.17
C ASP A 183 8.79 0.21 -10.35
N LEU A 184 8.39 1.36 -10.92
CA LEU A 184 7.33 2.21 -10.39
C LEU A 184 6.02 2.05 -11.19
N GLY A 185 6.10 1.92 -12.51
CA GLY A 185 4.95 1.81 -13.40
C GLY A 185 5.13 0.81 -14.53
N GLY A 186 6.06 -0.14 -14.40
CA GLY A 186 6.44 -1.08 -15.46
C GLY A 186 7.92 -1.15 -15.79
N SER A 187 8.78 -0.39 -15.08
CA SER A 187 10.17 -0.20 -15.49
C SER A 187 11.07 -1.44 -15.42
N LEU A 188 10.65 -2.55 -14.83
CA LEU A 188 11.31 -3.87 -14.97
C LEU A 188 10.67 -4.69 -16.10
N ARG A 189 9.35 -4.56 -16.27
CA ARG A 189 8.52 -5.40 -17.15
C ARG A 189 8.50 -4.92 -18.60
N ILE A 190 8.32 -3.62 -18.83
CA ILE A 190 8.28 -2.98 -20.16
C ILE A 190 9.59 -3.23 -20.94
N PRO A 191 10.79 -2.90 -20.40
CA PRO A 191 12.02 -3.16 -21.15
C PRO A 191 12.31 -4.66 -21.29
N ALA A 192 11.84 -5.50 -20.36
CA ALA A 192 11.91 -6.95 -20.51
C ALA A 192 11.08 -7.45 -21.71
N ALA A 193 9.84 -6.97 -21.84
CA ALA A 193 8.99 -7.24 -23.00
C ALA A 193 9.64 -6.76 -24.31
N PHE A 194 10.17 -5.54 -24.34
CA PHE A 194 10.77 -4.97 -25.55
C PHE A 194 12.07 -5.64 -25.98
N CYS A 195 12.87 -6.15 -25.04
CA CYS A 195 14.15 -6.79 -25.33
C CYS A 195 14.07 -8.32 -25.37
N GLY A 196 12.90 -8.93 -25.14
CA GLY A 196 12.75 -10.39 -25.12
C GLY A 196 13.53 -11.05 -23.99
N VAL A 197 13.50 -10.46 -22.80
CA VAL A 197 14.10 -11.00 -21.56
C VAL A 197 13.04 -11.08 -20.46
N VAL A 198 13.41 -11.54 -19.27
CA VAL A 198 12.50 -11.67 -18.13
C VAL A 198 12.79 -10.59 -17.10
N GLY A 199 11.74 -9.92 -16.61
CA GLY A 199 11.84 -8.93 -15.53
C GLY A 199 10.69 -9.09 -14.55
N LEU A 200 10.99 -9.06 -13.26
CA LEU A 200 10.01 -9.24 -12.17
C LEU A 200 9.92 -7.99 -11.32
N ARG A 201 8.72 -7.43 -11.22
CA ARG A 201 8.31 -6.57 -10.12
C ARG A 201 7.92 -7.46 -8.93
N PRO A 202 8.72 -7.55 -7.86
CA PRO A 202 8.33 -8.32 -6.69
C PRO A 202 7.26 -7.57 -5.88
N SER A 203 6.67 -8.22 -4.87
CA SER A 203 5.77 -7.51 -3.95
C SER A 203 6.54 -6.42 -3.20
N PRO A 204 5.92 -5.27 -2.92
CA PRO A 204 6.55 -4.22 -2.11
C PRO A 204 7.06 -4.76 -0.77
N GLY A 205 8.35 -4.54 -0.50
CA GLY A 205 9.04 -5.03 0.71
C GLY A 205 9.75 -6.39 0.57
N ARG A 206 9.58 -7.12 -0.54
CA ARG A 206 10.28 -8.39 -0.77
C ARG A 206 11.78 -8.16 -0.98
N VAL A 207 12.11 -7.17 -1.79
CA VAL A 207 13.46 -6.63 -1.94
C VAL A 207 13.47 -5.29 -1.22
N PRO A 208 14.44 -5.05 -0.32
CA PRO A 208 14.44 -3.84 0.48
C PRO A 208 14.78 -2.63 -0.38
N HIS A 209 14.10 -1.51 -0.12
CA HIS A 209 14.26 -0.26 -0.85
C HIS A 209 14.79 0.86 0.05
N SER A 210 15.67 1.73 -0.48
CA SER A 210 16.31 2.80 0.29
C SER A 210 15.59 4.16 0.24
N ASP A 211 14.34 4.24 -0.21
CA ASP A 211 13.63 5.52 -0.29
C ASP A 211 13.28 6.07 1.10
N ARG A 212 14.00 7.13 1.49
CA ARG A 212 13.83 7.82 2.78
C ARG A 212 12.75 8.89 2.76
N LEU A 213 12.35 9.37 1.58
CA LEU A 213 11.38 10.47 1.44
C LEU A 213 9.96 9.94 1.39
N THR A 214 9.76 8.74 0.83
CA THR A 214 8.45 8.06 0.82
C THR A 214 8.54 6.63 1.38
N PRO A 215 8.94 6.46 2.66
CA PRO A 215 9.28 5.14 3.21
C PRO A 215 8.11 4.14 3.27
N PHE A 216 6.87 4.62 3.19
CA PHE A 216 5.67 3.77 3.18
C PHE A 216 5.01 3.66 1.80
N SER A 217 5.63 4.18 0.73
CA SER A 217 5.08 4.07 -0.61
C SER A 217 5.34 2.69 -1.20
N PRO A 218 4.30 1.91 -1.55
CA PRO A 218 4.46 0.59 -2.17
C PRO A 218 4.67 0.67 -3.69
N LEU A 219 4.72 1.86 -4.29
CA LEU A 219 4.72 2.00 -5.75
C LEU A 219 6.05 1.57 -6.36
N ASN A 220 7.18 2.10 -5.85
CA ASN A 220 8.50 1.79 -6.37
C ASN A 220 9.11 0.57 -5.66
N VAL A 221 9.62 -0.38 -6.44
CA VAL A 221 10.33 -1.56 -5.91
C VAL A 221 11.60 -1.83 -6.71
N ASP A 222 12.64 -2.32 -6.04
CA ASP A 222 13.79 -2.93 -6.71
C ASP A 222 13.45 -4.38 -7.10
N GLY A 223 13.99 -4.85 -8.23
CA GLY A 223 13.72 -6.21 -8.67
C GLY A 223 14.71 -6.77 -9.69
N PRO A 224 14.67 -8.10 -9.89
CA PRO A 224 15.61 -8.81 -10.74
C PRO A 224 15.19 -8.79 -12.21
N MET A 225 16.18 -8.79 -13.10
CA MET A 225 16.03 -9.08 -14.51
C MET A 225 17.07 -10.13 -14.93
N ALA A 226 16.65 -11.05 -15.79
CA ALA A 226 17.53 -12.07 -16.34
C ALA A 226 17.06 -12.54 -17.71
N ARG A 227 17.82 -13.47 -18.27
CA ARG A 227 17.58 -14.08 -19.58
C ARG A 227 16.50 -15.17 -19.57
N ASP A 228 16.28 -15.81 -18.44
CA ASP A 228 15.26 -16.84 -18.25
C ASP A 228 14.73 -16.78 -16.80
N VAL A 229 13.62 -17.47 -16.54
CA VAL A 229 12.97 -17.49 -15.21
C VAL A 229 13.88 -18.06 -14.13
N ALA A 230 14.70 -19.06 -14.46
CA ALA A 230 15.58 -19.72 -13.51
C ALA A 230 16.72 -18.80 -13.02
N ASP A 231 17.36 -18.08 -13.93
CA ASP A 231 18.39 -17.09 -13.61
C ASP A 231 17.78 -15.86 -12.91
N LEU A 232 16.54 -15.48 -13.25
CA LEU A 232 15.81 -14.43 -12.54
C LEU A 232 15.57 -14.82 -11.07
N ALA A 233 15.19 -16.06 -10.82
CA ALA A 233 14.99 -16.59 -9.49
C ALA A 233 16.28 -16.65 -8.67
N LEU A 234 17.42 -17.00 -9.30
CA LEU A 234 18.76 -16.93 -8.69
C LEU A 234 19.09 -15.52 -8.18
N LEU A 235 18.80 -14.50 -8.99
CA LEU A 235 19.01 -13.11 -8.59
C LEU A 235 18.04 -12.68 -7.49
N LEU A 236 16.76 -13.08 -7.58
CA LEU A 236 15.78 -12.75 -6.53
C LEU A 236 16.21 -13.30 -5.17
N ASP A 237 16.71 -14.54 -5.12
CA ASP A 237 17.26 -15.14 -3.90
C ASP A 237 18.37 -14.28 -3.27
N ALA A 238 19.23 -13.66 -4.10
CA ALA A 238 20.29 -12.78 -3.64
C ALA A 238 19.79 -11.39 -3.17
N MET A 239 18.67 -10.92 -3.73
CA MET A 239 18.09 -9.60 -3.46
C MET A 239 17.08 -9.60 -2.30
N ALA A 240 16.38 -10.72 -2.09
CA ALA A 240 15.27 -10.84 -1.15
C ALA A 240 15.74 -10.97 0.31
N VAL A 241 16.21 -9.87 0.87
CA VAL A 241 16.69 -9.79 2.25
C VAL A 241 15.76 -8.94 3.12
N HIS A 242 15.57 -9.36 4.37
CA HIS A 242 14.81 -8.57 5.33
C HIS A 242 15.68 -7.45 5.92
N ALA A 243 15.35 -6.20 5.63
CA ALA A 243 16.12 -5.03 6.06
C ALA A 243 15.32 -4.16 7.03
N ARG A 244 15.78 -4.06 8.29
CA ARG A 244 15.12 -3.25 9.33
C ARG A 244 15.02 -1.75 9.01
N ALA A 245 15.85 -1.25 8.09
CA ALA A 245 15.85 0.15 7.68
C ALA A 245 14.71 0.49 6.70
N ASP A 246 14.09 -0.51 6.10
CA ASP A 246 12.94 -0.37 5.21
C ASP A 246 11.68 -0.87 5.97
N PRO A 247 10.71 0.02 6.27
CA PRO A 247 9.54 -0.37 7.06
C PRO A 247 8.54 -1.24 6.29
N LEU A 248 8.63 -1.33 4.96
CA LEU A 248 7.82 -2.26 4.17
C LEU A 248 8.48 -3.65 4.08
N SER A 249 9.77 -3.76 4.39
CA SER A 249 10.51 -5.01 4.28
C SER A 249 9.93 -6.11 5.19
N PHE A 250 9.88 -7.33 4.67
CA PHE A 250 9.34 -8.48 5.40
C PHE A 250 10.20 -9.74 5.21
N PRO A 251 10.15 -10.70 6.16
CA PRO A 251 10.94 -11.94 6.06
C PRO A 251 10.65 -12.75 4.80
N THR A 252 11.71 -13.34 4.23
CA THR A 252 11.59 -14.30 3.14
C THR A 252 11.12 -15.65 3.69
N PRO A 253 10.03 -16.24 3.13
CA PRO A 253 9.59 -17.58 3.53
C PRO A 253 10.68 -18.64 3.36
N PRO A 254 10.62 -19.77 4.09
CA PRO A 254 11.55 -20.88 3.90
C PRO A 254 11.54 -21.41 2.46
N GLY A 255 12.71 -21.81 1.97
CA GLY A 255 12.92 -22.25 0.58
C GLY A 255 13.63 -21.19 -0.25
N THR A 256 13.86 -21.49 -1.53
CA THR A 256 14.49 -20.58 -2.48
C THR A 256 13.60 -20.40 -3.70
N PHE A 257 13.66 -19.23 -4.32
CA PHE A 257 12.98 -18.96 -5.57
C PHE A 257 13.55 -19.83 -6.69
N GLN A 258 14.84 -20.16 -6.66
CA GLN A 258 15.41 -21.16 -7.57
C GLN A 258 14.77 -22.54 -7.43
N ALA A 259 14.50 -22.99 -6.22
CA ALA A 259 13.81 -24.27 -6.01
C ALA A 259 12.39 -24.22 -6.59
N ALA A 260 11.70 -23.08 -6.46
CA ALA A 260 10.40 -22.87 -7.10
C ALA A 260 10.49 -22.90 -8.63
N ALA A 261 11.49 -22.25 -9.23
CA ALA A 261 11.72 -22.28 -10.68
C ALA A 261 12.09 -23.69 -11.20
N ALA A 262 12.81 -24.47 -10.38
CA ALA A 262 13.20 -25.84 -10.70
C ALA A 262 12.07 -26.87 -10.52
N ALA A 263 10.97 -26.49 -9.87
CA ALA A 263 9.78 -27.30 -9.68
C ALA A 263 8.56 -26.64 -10.38
N PRO A 264 8.57 -26.52 -11.72
CA PRO A 264 7.52 -25.85 -12.46
C PRO A 264 6.17 -26.48 -12.13
N THR A 265 5.23 -25.62 -11.73
CA THR A 265 3.90 -26.04 -11.30
C THR A 265 2.88 -25.39 -12.21
N ARG A 266 2.07 -26.21 -12.88
CA ARG A 266 0.98 -25.70 -13.71
C ARG A 266 -0.11 -25.10 -12.80
N PRO A 267 -0.48 -23.81 -12.97
CA PRO A 267 -1.62 -23.23 -12.27
C PRO A 267 -2.92 -23.93 -12.71
N ALA A 268 -3.86 -24.09 -11.78
CA ALA A 268 -5.12 -24.76 -12.07
C ALA A 268 -6.06 -23.83 -12.84
N ARG A 269 -6.09 -22.54 -12.48
CA ARG A 269 -6.96 -21.55 -13.12
C ARG A 269 -6.19 -20.31 -13.52
N LEU A 270 -6.08 -20.08 -14.82
CA LEU A 270 -5.52 -18.85 -15.38
C LEU A 270 -6.64 -17.94 -15.85
N ALA A 271 -6.54 -16.66 -15.50
CA ALA A 271 -7.30 -15.63 -16.17
C ALA A 271 -6.46 -15.00 -17.27
N PHE A 272 -7.09 -14.62 -18.38
CA PHE A 272 -6.47 -13.80 -19.42
C PHE A 272 -7.33 -12.56 -19.69
N SER A 273 -6.69 -11.40 -19.79
CA SER A 273 -7.32 -10.18 -20.25
C SER A 273 -6.40 -9.41 -21.18
N MET A 274 -6.88 -9.14 -22.40
CA MET A 274 -6.09 -8.46 -23.43
C MET A 274 -5.83 -6.99 -23.09
N ASP A 275 -6.77 -6.29 -22.45
CA ASP A 275 -6.68 -4.83 -22.24
C ASP A 275 -6.92 -4.39 -20.80
N LEU A 276 -7.20 -5.33 -19.88
CA LEU A 276 -7.64 -5.07 -18.51
C LEU A 276 -8.91 -4.19 -18.42
N GLY A 277 -9.62 -3.98 -19.54
CA GLY A 277 -10.68 -2.98 -19.65
C GLY A 277 -10.18 -1.53 -19.64
N LEU A 278 -8.88 -1.27 -19.82
CA LEU A 278 -8.27 0.05 -19.60
C LEU A 278 -7.76 0.74 -20.86
N SER A 279 -7.28 0.02 -21.87
CA SER A 279 -6.68 0.64 -23.06
C SER A 279 -6.66 -0.29 -24.25
N PRO A 280 -6.89 0.22 -25.48
CA PRO A 280 -6.66 -0.57 -26.68
C PRO A 280 -5.21 -1.06 -26.76
N VAL A 281 -5.04 -2.17 -27.47
CA VAL A 281 -3.76 -2.85 -27.70
C VAL A 281 -3.54 -3.00 -29.20
N ASP A 282 -2.35 -2.63 -29.66
CA ASP A 282 -1.89 -2.71 -31.05
C ASP A 282 -2.19 -4.10 -31.63
N GLY A 283 -2.74 -4.13 -32.85
CA GLY A 283 -3.14 -5.37 -33.52
C GLY A 283 -2.02 -6.41 -33.63
N ARG A 284 -0.75 -5.99 -33.71
CA ARG A 284 0.40 -6.90 -33.76
C ARG A 284 0.69 -7.54 -32.41
N VAL A 285 0.55 -6.80 -31.31
CA VAL A 285 0.69 -7.34 -29.95
C VAL A 285 -0.44 -8.31 -29.67
N ARG A 286 -1.68 -7.92 -30.01
CA ARG A 286 -2.87 -8.75 -29.89
C ARG A 286 -2.70 -10.08 -30.61
N ALA A 287 -2.29 -10.06 -31.89
CA ALA A 287 -2.11 -11.27 -32.68
C ALA A 287 -1.09 -12.24 -32.06
N VAL A 288 0.04 -11.73 -31.56
CA VAL A 288 1.07 -12.56 -30.91
C VAL A 288 0.55 -13.17 -29.61
N LEU A 289 -0.22 -12.43 -28.82
CA LEU A 289 -0.72 -12.92 -27.54
C LEU A 289 -1.93 -13.84 -27.67
N GLU A 290 -2.79 -13.64 -28.66
CA GLU A 290 -3.84 -14.61 -29.01
C GLU A 290 -3.23 -15.95 -29.45
N ASP A 291 -2.12 -15.92 -30.21
CA ASP A 291 -1.37 -17.13 -30.56
C ASP A 291 -0.71 -17.77 -29.33
N ALA A 292 -0.10 -16.97 -28.45
CA ALA A 292 0.50 -17.45 -27.20
C ALA A 292 -0.55 -18.13 -26.30
N VAL A 293 -1.74 -17.55 -26.15
CA VAL A 293 -2.86 -18.14 -25.40
C VAL A 293 -3.27 -19.48 -26.00
N LYS A 294 -3.42 -19.57 -27.33
CA LYS A 294 -3.74 -20.85 -28.00
C LYS A 294 -2.68 -21.93 -27.77
N ARG A 295 -1.39 -21.55 -27.77
CA ARG A 295 -0.30 -22.48 -27.47
C ARG A 295 -0.34 -22.97 -26.02
N LEU A 296 -0.68 -22.09 -25.07
CA LEU A 296 -0.88 -22.46 -23.67
C LEU A 296 -2.09 -23.40 -23.50
N GLU A 297 -3.22 -23.10 -24.13
CA GLU A 297 -4.40 -24.00 -24.13
C GLU A 297 -4.04 -25.38 -24.71
N ALA A 298 -3.31 -25.41 -25.82
CA ALA A 298 -2.82 -26.65 -26.43
C ALA A 298 -1.85 -27.43 -25.51
N ALA A 299 -1.07 -26.73 -24.68
CA ALA A 299 -0.22 -27.32 -23.66
C ALA A 299 -1.01 -27.80 -22.40
N GLY A 300 -2.33 -27.58 -22.37
CA GLY A 300 -3.24 -28.05 -21.34
C GLY A 300 -3.38 -27.11 -20.15
N PHE A 301 -3.25 -25.81 -20.36
CA PHE A 301 -3.62 -24.78 -19.39
C PHE A 301 -5.09 -24.41 -19.53
N GLU A 302 -5.81 -24.30 -18.41
CA GLU A 302 -7.19 -23.80 -18.38
C GLU A 302 -7.17 -22.27 -18.26
N ILE A 303 -7.59 -21.58 -19.33
CA ILE A 303 -7.57 -20.12 -19.43
C ILE A 303 -9.00 -19.61 -19.59
N GLU A 304 -9.39 -18.68 -18.73
CA GLU A 304 -10.70 -18.02 -18.74
C GLU A 304 -10.52 -16.52 -19.04
N ASP A 305 -11.42 -15.92 -19.81
CA ASP A 305 -11.47 -14.47 -20.00
C ASP A 305 -11.99 -13.81 -18.71
N ALA A 306 -11.09 -13.17 -17.98
CA ALA A 306 -11.41 -12.53 -16.71
C ALA A 306 -10.40 -11.43 -16.38
N THR A 307 -10.88 -10.38 -15.72
CA THR A 307 -10.06 -9.27 -15.20
C THR A 307 -10.59 -8.84 -13.83
N PRO A 308 -9.73 -8.45 -12.87
CA PRO A 308 -10.18 -7.75 -11.68
C PRO A 308 -10.76 -6.37 -12.04
N GLU A 309 -11.56 -5.80 -11.13
CA GLU A 309 -12.03 -4.43 -11.27
C GLU A 309 -10.86 -3.45 -11.13
N LEU A 310 -10.62 -2.65 -12.17
CA LEU A 310 -9.45 -1.78 -12.29
C LEU A 310 -9.83 -0.37 -12.81
N SER A 311 -11.11 -0.01 -12.89
CA SER A 311 -11.59 1.22 -13.53
C SER A 311 -10.92 2.50 -13.03
N ASP A 312 -10.58 2.55 -11.73
CA ASP A 312 -9.96 3.71 -11.09
C ASP A 312 -8.43 3.79 -11.28
N ALA A 313 -7.80 2.79 -11.92
CA ALA A 313 -6.35 2.64 -11.95
C ALA A 313 -5.62 3.81 -12.62
N VAL A 314 -6.16 4.33 -13.75
CA VAL A 314 -5.53 5.42 -14.50
C VAL A 314 -5.44 6.70 -13.66
N PRO A 315 -6.55 7.31 -13.20
CA PRO A 315 -6.49 8.52 -12.36
C PRO A 315 -5.77 8.28 -11.03
N CYS A 316 -5.95 7.10 -10.40
CA CYS A 316 -5.26 6.76 -9.15
C CYS A 316 -3.73 6.76 -9.32
N PHE A 317 -3.22 6.10 -10.36
CA PHE A 317 -1.78 6.05 -10.61
C PHE A 317 -1.21 7.42 -10.95
N GLN A 318 -1.88 8.20 -11.80
CA GLN A 318 -1.43 9.53 -12.19
C GLN A 318 -1.26 10.43 -10.95
N ILE A 319 -2.26 10.45 -10.04
CA ILE A 319 -2.21 11.24 -8.80
C ILE A 319 -1.07 10.77 -7.88
N LEU A 320 -1.02 9.47 -7.56
CA LEU A 320 -0.02 8.96 -6.62
C LEU A 320 1.40 9.05 -7.16
N ARG A 321 1.59 8.88 -8.48
CA ARG A 321 2.88 9.09 -9.14
C ARG A 321 3.30 10.55 -9.08
N ALA A 322 2.39 11.48 -9.40
CA ALA A 322 2.67 12.91 -9.36
C ALA A 322 3.05 13.35 -7.93
N HIS A 323 2.29 12.90 -6.94
CA HIS A 323 2.61 13.10 -5.53
C HIS A 323 4.01 12.60 -5.18
N TRP A 324 4.36 11.37 -5.60
CA TRP A 324 5.68 10.79 -5.37
C TRP A 324 6.82 11.62 -5.99
N PHE A 325 6.67 12.11 -7.23
CA PHE A 325 7.66 12.98 -7.87
C PHE A 325 7.78 14.33 -7.16
N ALA A 326 6.66 14.94 -6.76
CA ALA A 326 6.67 16.20 -6.02
C ALA A 326 7.36 16.07 -4.67
N THR A 327 7.08 15.02 -3.90
CA THR A 327 7.75 14.76 -2.61
C THR A 327 9.25 14.59 -2.77
N ARG A 328 9.70 13.91 -3.84
CA ARG A 328 11.12 13.61 -4.05
C ARG A 328 11.93 14.75 -4.66
N LEU A 329 11.36 15.44 -5.65
CA LEU A 329 12.11 16.35 -6.53
C LEU A 329 11.55 17.78 -6.54
N GLY A 330 10.44 18.05 -5.83
CA GLY A 330 9.87 19.40 -5.70
C GLY A 330 10.87 20.46 -5.26
N PRO A 331 11.69 20.23 -4.21
CA PRO A 331 12.72 21.18 -3.80
C PRO A 331 13.76 21.44 -4.91
N LEU A 332 14.15 20.40 -5.65
CA LEU A 332 15.14 20.51 -6.72
C LEU A 332 14.58 21.28 -7.93
N LEU A 333 13.28 21.11 -8.23
CA LEU A 333 12.61 21.83 -9.31
C LEU A 333 12.65 23.35 -9.09
N ALA A 334 12.42 23.80 -7.85
CA ALA A 334 12.39 25.22 -7.50
C ALA A 334 13.72 25.94 -7.82
N GLU A 335 14.85 25.23 -7.69
CA GLU A 335 16.18 25.79 -7.87
C GLU A 335 16.77 25.54 -9.26
N ARG A 336 16.45 24.39 -9.87
CA ARG A 336 17.19 23.84 -11.02
C ARG A 336 16.31 23.42 -12.20
N ARG A 337 15.12 24.00 -12.34
CA ARG A 337 14.14 23.70 -13.41
C ARG A 337 14.75 23.59 -14.81
N ALA A 338 15.62 24.52 -15.19
CA ALA A 338 16.16 24.63 -16.55
C ALA A 338 17.03 23.45 -16.97
N GLU A 339 17.49 22.64 -16.02
CA GLU A 339 18.36 21.47 -16.23
C GLU A 339 17.59 20.15 -16.14
N MET A 340 16.27 20.20 -15.96
CA MET A 340 15.41 19.03 -15.88
C MET A 340 14.67 18.78 -17.19
N LYS A 341 14.50 17.51 -17.54
CA LYS A 341 13.65 17.08 -18.66
C LYS A 341 12.19 17.55 -18.47
N PRO A 342 11.50 17.98 -19.55
CA PRO A 342 10.12 18.48 -19.48
C PRO A 342 9.12 17.51 -18.83
N GLU A 343 9.22 16.22 -19.12
CA GLU A 343 8.34 15.17 -18.56
C GLU A 343 8.49 15.04 -17.04
N LEU A 344 9.68 15.34 -16.51
CA LEU A 344 9.95 15.37 -15.08
C LEU A 344 9.33 16.61 -14.44
N VAL A 345 9.56 17.78 -15.03
CA VAL A 345 8.96 19.05 -14.61
C VAL A 345 7.45 18.94 -14.55
N TRP A 346 6.81 18.43 -15.62
CA TRP A 346 5.37 18.24 -15.68
C TRP A 346 4.83 17.37 -14.53
N ASN A 347 5.49 16.25 -14.22
CA ASN A 347 5.02 15.33 -13.18
C ASN A 347 5.19 15.91 -11.77
N ILE A 348 6.26 16.68 -11.53
CA ILE A 348 6.48 17.39 -10.27
C ILE A 348 5.45 18.51 -10.10
N GLU A 349 5.20 19.32 -11.13
CA GLU A 349 4.23 20.41 -11.08
C GLU A 349 2.80 19.89 -10.85
N LEU A 350 2.43 18.79 -11.53
CA LEU A 350 1.16 18.12 -11.28
C LEU A 350 1.04 17.72 -9.80
N GLY A 351 2.09 17.16 -9.22
CA GLY A 351 2.10 16.74 -7.82
C GLY A 351 2.05 17.89 -6.82
N LEU A 352 2.71 19.02 -7.13
CA LEU A 352 2.67 20.23 -6.31
C LEU A 352 1.30 20.94 -6.36
N ALA A 353 0.53 20.72 -7.43
CA ALA A 353 -0.81 21.27 -7.60
C ALA A 353 -1.92 20.40 -6.97
N LEU A 354 -1.62 19.18 -6.53
CA LEU A 354 -2.61 18.27 -5.94
C LEU A 354 -3.19 18.83 -4.64
N SER A 355 -4.51 18.77 -4.53
CA SER A 355 -5.23 18.98 -3.28
C SER A 355 -5.12 17.77 -2.35
N ALA A 356 -5.29 18.01 -1.05
CA ALA A 356 -5.40 16.94 -0.07
C ALA A 356 -6.57 15.98 -0.37
N GLU A 357 -7.64 16.48 -1.00
CA GLU A 357 -8.81 15.70 -1.39
C GLU A 357 -8.49 14.71 -2.51
N GLU A 358 -7.75 15.14 -3.54
CA GLU A 358 -7.31 14.27 -4.63
C GLU A 358 -6.38 13.15 -4.14
N ILE A 359 -5.44 13.48 -3.26
CA ILE A 359 -4.55 12.48 -2.64
C ILE A 359 -5.38 11.49 -1.81
N ALA A 360 -6.31 11.99 -0.98
CA ALA A 360 -7.17 11.13 -0.17
C ALA A 360 -8.08 10.25 -1.04
N TRP A 361 -8.58 10.76 -2.17
CA TRP A 361 -9.34 9.98 -3.14
C TRP A 361 -8.49 8.88 -3.75
N ALA A 362 -7.26 9.20 -4.19
CA ALA A 362 -6.38 8.24 -4.83
C ALA A 362 -5.96 7.11 -3.87
N GLU A 363 -5.75 7.41 -2.59
CA GLU A 363 -5.51 6.40 -1.56
C GLU A 363 -6.72 5.49 -1.33
N ARG A 364 -7.95 6.04 -1.30
CA ARG A 364 -9.19 5.23 -1.24
C ARG A 364 -9.38 4.38 -2.49
N ALA A 365 -9.06 4.91 -3.66
CA ALA A 365 -9.10 4.17 -4.92
C ALA A 365 -8.10 3.01 -4.90
N ARG A 366 -6.86 3.25 -4.49
CA ARG A 366 -5.85 2.20 -4.33
C ARG A 366 -6.31 1.11 -3.36
N ALA A 367 -6.94 1.48 -2.24
CA ALA A 367 -7.49 0.51 -1.30
C ALA A 367 -8.53 -0.42 -1.94
N ARG A 368 -9.42 0.11 -2.80
CA ARG A 368 -10.37 -0.71 -3.57
C ARG A 368 -9.65 -1.64 -4.55
N LEU A 369 -8.75 -1.09 -5.38
CA LEU A 369 -7.97 -1.88 -6.35
C LEU A 369 -7.22 -3.06 -5.70
N VAL A 370 -6.66 -2.85 -4.50
CA VAL A 370 -6.01 -3.92 -3.72
C VAL A 370 -7.02 -4.98 -3.25
N ALA A 371 -8.17 -4.55 -2.71
CA ALA A 371 -9.21 -5.47 -2.24
C ALA A 371 -9.82 -6.29 -3.39
N ASP A 372 -10.12 -5.64 -4.52
CA ASP A 372 -10.70 -6.26 -5.70
C ASP A 372 -9.72 -7.26 -6.34
N SER A 373 -8.43 -6.90 -6.39
CA SER A 373 -7.38 -7.83 -6.84
C SER A 373 -7.20 -9.01 -5.89
N ALA A 374 -7.27 -8.79 -4.58
CA ALA A 374 -7.17 -9.88 -3.61
C ALA A 374 -8.35 -10.86 -3.76
N ALA A 375 -9.58 -10.36 -3.89
CA ALA A 375 -10.77 -11.17 -4.12
C ALA A 375 -10.69 -11.95 -5.46
N PHE A 376 -10.15 -11.33 -6.50
CA PHE A 376 -9.91 -11.98 -7.79
C PHE A 376 -8.98 -13.20 -7.64
N PHE A 377 -7.88 -13.07 -6.89
CA PHE A 377 -6.94 -14.16 -6.63
C PHE A 377 -7.44 -15.23 -5.64
N GLU A 378 -8.65 -15.09 -5.08
CA GLU A 378 -9.34 -16.20 -4.40
C GLU A 378 -9.89 -17.23 -5.41
N THR A 379 -10.11 -16.80 -6.66
CA THR A 379 -10.65 -17.64 -7.74
C THR A 379 -9.58 -18.11 -8.71
N TYR A 380 -8.66 -17.22 -9.09
CA TYR A 380 -7.62 -17.48 -10.10
C TYR A 380 -6.24 -17.59 -9.47
N ASP A 381 -5.39 -18.46 -10.02
CA ASP A 381 -4.00 -18.58 -9.55
C ASP A 381 -3.12 -17.44 -10.09
N LEU A 382 -3.34 -17.05 -11.35
CA LEU A 382 -2.65 -15.96 -12.03
C LEU A 382 -3.59 -15.19 -12.95
N LEU A 383 -3.24 -13.92 -13.20
CA LEU A 383 -3.75 -13.11 -14.30
C LEU A 383 -2.66 -12.97 -15.37
N LEU A 384 -3.02 -13.29 -16.61
CA LEU A 384 -2.23 -13.09 -17.81
C LEU A 384 -2.75 -11.90 -18.61
N THR A 385 -1.85 -11.05 -19.08
CA THR A 385 -2.21 -9.84 -19.86
C THR A 385 -1.01 -9.38 -20.69
N PRO A 386 -1.15 -8.57 -21.76
CA PRO A 386 0.01 -8.01 -22.43
C PRO A 386 0.87 -7.18 -21.46
N THR A 387 2.19 -7.27 -21.60
CA THR A 387 3.07 -6.38 -20.81
C THR A 387 3.01 -4.94 -21.32
N THR A 388 2.82 -4.73 -22.62
CA THR A 388 2.79 -3.41 -23.25
C THR A 388 1.67 -3.33 -24.29
N VAL A 389 1.11 -2.14 -24.49
CA VAL A 389 0.04 -1.91 -25.49
C VAL A 389 0.56 -1.83 -26.93
N VAL A 390 1.88 -1.67 -27.11
CA VAL A 390 2.56 -1.57 -28.43
C VAL A 390 3.82 -2.43 -28.45
N PRO A 391 4.34 -2.81 -29.63
CA PRO A 391 5.68 -3.36 -29.77
C PRO A 391 6.76 -2.26 -29.64
N PRO A 392 8.07 -2.60 -29.64
CA PRO A 392 9.16 -1.63 -29.69
C PRO A 392 8.97 -0.56 -30.77
N PHE A 393 8.77 0.69 -30.33
CA PHE A 393 8.51 1.83 -31.20
C PHE A 393 9.82 2.51 -31.67
N PRO A 394 9.78 3.39 -32.69
CA PRO A 394 10.96 4.06 -33.23
C PRO A 394 11.80 4.77 -32.16
N LEU A 395 13.12 4.69 -32.30
CA LEU A 395 14.07 5.24 -31.33
C LEU A 395 13.85 6.75 -31.12
N GLY A 396 13.49 7.47 -32.18
CA GLY A 396 13.22 8.90 -32.19
C GLY A 396 11.83 9.30 -31.69
N GLN A 397 11.06 8.46 -31.01
CA GLN A 397 9.85 8.91 -30.30
C GLN A 397 10.16 9.07 -28.81
N ARG A 398 9.60 10.10 -28.15
CA ARG A 398 9.80 10.29 -26.70
C ARG A 398 8.88 9.40 -25.86
N ALA A 399 7.65 9.22 -26.32
CA ALA A 399 6.61 8.35 -25.77
C ALA A 399 5.62 7.96 -26.87
N VAL A 400 4.75 6.99 -26.58
CA VAL A 400 3.64 6.63 -27.47
C VAL A 400 2.53 7.67 -27.29
N GLU A 401 2.03 8.22 -28.40
CA GLU A 401 1.00 9.28 -28.40
C GLU A 401 -0.38 8.76 -28.82
N GLU A 402 -0.43 7.64 -29.55
CA GLU A 402 -1.66 7.05 -30.10
C GLU A 402 -1.52 5.53 -30.20
N VAL A 403 -2.61 4.81 -29.92
CA VAL A 403 -2.72 3.35 -30.11
C VAL A 403 -4.04 3.04 -30.78
N GLU A 404 -4.03 2.33 -31.93
CA GLU A 404 -5.26 1.94 -32.66
C GLU A 404 -6.23 3.12 -32.94
N GLY A 405 -5.71 4.32 -33.26
CA GLY A 405 -6.54 5.51 -33.48
C GLY A 405 -6.97 6.25 -32.21
N HIS A 406 -6.62 5.73 -31.03
CA HIS A 406 -6.92 6.37 -29.74
C HIS A 406 -5.75 7.23 -29.27
N LYS A 407 -5.95 8.55 -29.28
CA LYS A 407 -4.96 9.50 -28.76
C LYS A 407 -4.87 9.41 -27.25
N LEU A 408 -3.64 9.27 -26.75
CA LEU A 408 -3.33 9.22 -25.33
C LEU A 408 -3.21 10.64 -24.77
N ALA A 409 -3.68 10.84 -23.53
CA ALA A 409 -3.76 12.18 -22.94
C ALA A 409 -2.40 12.62 -22.37
N THR A 410 -1.62 11.67 -21.84
CA THR A 410 -0.32 11.92 -21.21
C THR A 410 0.75 10.97 -21.73
N TYR A 411 2.02 11.36 -21.57
CA TYR A 411 3.17 10.54 -21.99
C TYR A 411 3.27 9.20 -21.25
N ILE A 412 2.51 9.02 -20.16
CA ILE A 412 2.52 7.78 -19.35
C ILE A 412 1.33 6.86 -19.58
N ASP A 413 0.31 7.26 -20.35
CA ASP A 413 -0.94 6.48 -20.44
C ASP A 413 -0.73 5.13 -21.14
N TRP A 414 0.24 5.01 -22.05
CA TRP A 414 0.56 3.75 -22.72
C TRP A 414 1.17 2.69 -21.77
N LEU A 415 1.60 3.08 -20.56
CA LEU A 415 2.11 2.16 -19.54
C LEU A 415 0.99 1.52 -18.69
N VAL A 416 -0.28 1.74 -19.04
CA VAL A 416 -1.45 1.40 -18.22
C VAL A 416 -1.54 -0.05 -17.79
N LEU A 417 -1.18 -1.00 -18.66
CA LEU A 417 -1.23 -2.43 -18.32
C LEU A 417 -0.23 -2.81 -17.23
N THR A 418 0.86 -2.06 -17.07
CA THR A 418 1.85 -2.31 -16.02
C THR A 418 1.59 -1.49 -14.77
N PHE A 419 1.21 -0.21 -14.91
CA PHE A 419 0.99 0.63 -13.74
C PHE A 419 -0.32 0.30 -13.01
N ALA A 420 -1.34 -0.22 -13.70
CA ALA A 420 -2.56 -0.68 -13.04
C ALA A 420 -2.23 -1.80 -12.05
N ILE A 421 -1.39 -2.75 -12.47
CA ILE A 421 -0.91 -3.84 -11.62
C ILE A 421 -0.03 -3.31 -10.48
N THR A 422 0.78 -2.26 -10.69
CA THR A 422 1.56 -1.63 -9.60
C THR A 422 0.67 -1.24 -8.42
N LEU A 423 -0.51 -0.65 -8.68
CA LEU A 423 -1.42 -0.17 -7.65
C LEU A 423 -1.97 -1.29 -6.75
N THR A 424 -2.04 -2.51 -7.26
CA THR A 424 -2.55 -3.69 -6.53
C THR A 424 -1.57 -4.24 -5.49
N GLY A 425 -0.27 -3.86 -5.58
CA GLY A 425 0.79 -4.44 -4.75
C GLY A 425 1.16 -5.88 -5.09
N CYS A 426 0.58 -6.45 -6.16
CA CYS A 426 0.88 -7.80 -6.61
C CYS A 426 2.28 -7.92 -7.24
N PRO A 427 2.97 -9.07 -7.07
CA PRO A 427 4.13 -9.39 -7.87
C PRO A 427 3.73 -9.69 -9.32
N ALA A 428 4.52 -9.21 -10.27
CA ALA A 428 4.25 -9.39 -11.69
C ALA A 428 5.55 -9.51 -12.48
N LEU A 429 5.61 -10.47 -13.41
CA LEU A 429 6.75 -10.64 -14.30
C LEU A 429 6.34 -10.59 -15.77
N SER A 430 7.26 -10.21 -16.64
CA SER A 430 7.09 -10.29 -18.10
C SER A 430 7.88 -11.47 -18.63
N LEU A 431 7.24 -12.33 -19.43
CA LEU A 431 7.85 -13.39 -20.23
C LEU A 431 7.82 -13.01 -21.71
N PRO A 432 8.81 -13.39 -22.54
CA PRO A 432 8.65 -13.33 -23.98
C PRO A 432 7.52 -14.27 -24.42
N ALA A 433 6.66 -13.80 -25.32
CA ALA A 433 5.51 -14.58 -25.80
C ALA A 433 5.61 -14.93 -27.29
N GLY A 434 6.42 -14.17 -28.03
CA GLY A 434 6.61 -14.32 -29.46
C GLY A 434 7.18 -13.05 -30.06
N GLN A 435 7.08 -12.94 -31.38
CA GLN A 435 7.57 -11.79 -32.13
C GLN A 435 6.51 -11.29 -33.09
N THR A 436 6.48 -9.98 -33.32
CA THR A 436 5.70 -9.39 -34.41
C THR A 436 6.24 -9.85 -35.78
N PRO A 437 5.50 -9.64 -36.89
CA PRO A 437 5.99 -9.95 -38.23
C PRO A 437 7.34 -9.30 -38.59
N GLU A 438 7.65 -8.14 -37.98
CA GLU A 438 8.92 -7.43 -38.15
C GLU A 438 10.05 -7.99 -37.26
N GLY A 439 9.80 -9.07 -36.51
CA GLY A 439 10.77 -9.71 -35.63
C GLY A 439 10.99 -9.00 -34.30
N LEU A 440 10.06 -8.13 -33.87
CA LEU A 440 10.17 -7.42 -32.60
C LEU A 440 9.53 -8.25 -31.46
N PRO A 441 10.17 -8.38 -30.28
CA PRO A 441 9.61 -9.15 -29.18
C PRO A 441 8.29 -8.58 -28.64
N VAL A 442 7.42 -9.47 -28.19
CA VAL A 442 6.20 -9.15 -27.43
C VAL A 442 6.22 -9.89 -26.10
N GLY A 443 5.85 -9.18 -25.03
CA GLY A 443 5.82 -9.73 -23.67
C GLY A 443 4.42 -10.11 -23.19
N LEU A 444 4.31 -11.26 -22.54
CA LEU A 444 3.18 -11.69 -21.73
C LEU A 444 3.48 -11.40 -20.25
N GLN A 445 2.66 -10.58 -19.62
CA GLN A 445 2.73 -10.29 -18.20
C GLN A 445 1.95 -11.35 -17.43
N ALA A 446 2.61 -11.99 -16.46
CA ALA A 446 2.00 -12.89 -15.50
C ALA A 446 1.98 -12.22 -14.11
N VAL A 447 0.80 -12.08 -13.54
CA VAL A 447 0.55 -11.43 -12.25
C VAL A 447 0.10 -12.50 -11.26
N GLY A 448 0.77 -12.56 -10.11
CA GLY A 448 0.42 -13.48 -9.03
C GLY A 448 -0.20 -12.78 -7.84
N ARG A 449 -0.72 -13.57 -6.90
CA ARG A 449 -1.24 -13.06 -5.62
C ARG A 449 -0.18 -12.27 -4.84
N PRO A 450 -0.56 -11.27 -4.02
CA PRO A 450 0.37 -10.54 -3.17
C PRO A 450 1.25 -11.46 -2.33
N ARG A 451 2.57 -11.19 -2.32
CA ARG A 451 3.60 -11.99 -1.63
C ARG A 451 3.73 -13.45 -2.10
N GLY A 452 3.16 -13.76 -3.27
CA GLY A 452 3.15 -15.08 -3.88
C GLY A 452 4.29 -15.33 -4.88
N GLU A 453 5.46 -14.69 -4.73
CA GLU A 453 6.52 -14.75 -5.75
C GLU A 453 6.98 -16.18 -6.08
N ALA A 454 7.07 -17.06 -5.08
CA ALA A 454 7.47 -18.46 -5.31
C ALA A 454 6.47 -19.20 -6.22
N ALA A 455 5.16 -19.03 -5.98
CA ALA A 455 4.13 -19.63 -6.81
C ALA A 455 4.11 -19.01 -8.22
N LEU A 456 4.26 -17.69 -8.31
CA LEU A 456 4.38 -16.98 -9.59
C LEU A 456 5.59 -17.48 -10.39
N ILE A 457 6.76 -17.67 -9.75
CA ILE A 457 7.98 -18.15 -10.42
C ILE A 457 7.83 -19.60 -10.88
N ALA A 458 7.26 -20.48 -10.06
CA ALA A 458 7.00 -21.87 -10.45
C ALA A 458 6.04 -21.96 -11.64
N ALA A 459 4.99 -21.13 -11.65
CA ALA A 459 4.05 -21.06 -12.77
C ALA A 459 4.68 -20.41 -14.01
N ALA A 460 5.48 -19.36 -13.84
CA ALA A 460 6.20 -18.73 -14.94
C ALA A 460 7.24 -19.64 -15.59
N ALA A 461 7.89 -20.52 -14.83
CA ALA A 461 8.76 -21.56 -15.39
C ALA A 461 7.97 -22.54 -16.29
N ALA A 462 6.76 -22.94 -15.86
CA ALA A 462 5.87 -23.77 -16.68
C ALA A 462 5.35 -23.03 -17.93
N LEU A 463 5.04 -21.74 -17.82
CA LEU A 463 4.65 -20.89 -18.95
C LEU A 463 5.81 -20.68 -19.94
N GLU A 464 7.02 -20.45 -19.43
CA GLU A 464 8.24 -20.28 -20.25
C GLU A 464 8.49 -21.52 -21.11
N GLU A 465 8.36 -22.72 -20.52
CA GLU A 465 8.50 -24.00 -21.21
C GLU A 465 7.40 -24.18 -22.28
N ALA A 466 6.13 -23.96 -21.92
CA ALA A 466 5.00 -24.18 -22.82
C ALA A 466 4.94 -23.21 -24.01
N LEU A 467 5.39 -21.97 -23.82
CA LEU A 467 5.43 -20.96 -24.87
C LEU A 467 6.64 -21.11 -25.80
N GLU A 468 7.59 -21.97 -25.46
CA GLU A 468 8.94 -21.93 -26.02
C GLU A 468 9.49 -20.49 -25.96
N ALA A 469 9.22 -19.80 -24.85
CA ALA A 469 9.44 -18.37 -24.66
C ALA A 469 10.93 -17.95 -24.74
N ARG A 470 11.83 -18.91 -24.89
CA ARG A 470 13.25 -18.67 -25.13
C ARG A 470 13.45 -18.26 -26.58
N LEU A 471 13.16 -17.00 -26.85
CA LEU A 471 13.55 -16.37 -28.10
C LEU A 471 15.06 -16.54 -28.30
N GLU A 472 15.47 -16.91 -29.52
CA GLU A 472 16.87 -16.81 -29.94
C GLU A 472 17.26 -15.33 -29.95
N ARG A 473 17.73 -14.85 -28.81
CA ARG A 473 18.07 -13.45 -28.61
C ARG A 473 19.15 -13.02 -29.60
N PRO A 474 19.10 -11.77 -30.10
CA PRO A 474 20.17 -11.16 -30.85
C PRO A 474 21.31 -10.90 -29.89
N ILE A 475 22.09 -11.95 -29.61
CA ILE A 475 23.37 -11.84 -28.93
C ILE A 475 24.16 -10.73 -29.65
N GLU A 476 24.26 -10.85 -30.97
CA GLU A 476 24.68 -9.75 -31.85
C GLU A 476 23.50 -8.81 -32.15
N PRO A 477 23.58 -7.51 -31.80
CA PRO A 477 22.52 -6.56 -32.11
C PRO A 477 22.25 -6.46 -33.61
N ARG A 478 20.97 -6.42 -33.99
CA ARG A 478 20.55 -6.23 -35.38
C ARG A 478 20.59 -4.74 -35.73
N VAL A 479 21.67 -4.34 -36.39
CA VAL A 479 21.90 -2.95 -36.78
C VAL A 479 20.91 -2.55 -37.88
N ALA A 480 20.16 -1.48 -37.66
CA ALA A 480 19.25 -0.93 -38.66
C ALA A 480 20.02 -0.28 -39.83
N GLU A 481 19.42 -0.28 -41.01
CA GLU A 481 19.98 0.39 -42.19
C GLU A 481 20.07 1.92 -41.95
N PRO A 482 21.04 2.63 -42.56
CA PRO A 482 21.31 4.05 -42.29
C PRO A 482 20.10 4.99 -42.46
N ASP A 483 19.17 4.65 -43.36
CA ASP A 483 17.99 5.46 -43.68
C ASP A 483 16.88 5.42 -42.60
N ASP A 484 16.96 4.47 -41.65
CA ASP A 484 16.02 4.36 -40.51
C ASP A 484 16.44 5.23 -39.30
N ALA A 485 17.57 5.95 -39.39
CA ALA A 485 18.10 6.78 -38.31
C ALA A 485 17.30 8.08 -38.15
N GLN A 486 16.23 8.02 -37.35
CA GLN A 486 15.47 9.20 -36.92
C GLN A 486 16.28 10.06 -35.92
N ALA A 487 15.92 11.35 -35.82
CA ALA A 487 16.52 12.29 -34.88
C ALA A 487 16.52 11.75 -33.43
N ALA A 488 17.55 12.08 -32.65
CA ALA A 488 17.65 11.61 -31.27
C ALA A 488 16.48 12.17 -30.43
N PRO A 489 15.86 11.38 -29.53
CA PRO A 489 14.73 11.85 -28.70
C PRO A 489 14.99 13.14 -27.92
N SER A 490 16.23 13.35 -27.49
CA SER A 490 16.67 14.56 -26.78
C SER A 490 16.59 15.84 -27.62
N GLN A 491 16.54 15.72 -28.94
CA GLN A 491 16.43 16.85 -29.88
C GLN A 491 14.98 17.19 -30.26
N LEU A 492 14.01 16.40 -29.78
CA LEU A 492 12.60 16.63 -30.04
C LEU A 492 12.01 17.53 -28.96
N GLY A 493 11.22 18.52 -29.39
CA GLY A 493 10.44 19.37 -28.50
C GLY A 493 9.56 18.52 -27.58
N ALA A 494 9.31 19.01 -26.36
CA ALA A 494 8.37 18.37 -25.46
C ALA A 494 7.04 18.16 -26.20
N PRO A 495 6.36 17.01 -26.03
CA PRO A 495 4.99 16.89 -26.52
C PRO A 495 4.16 18.05 -25.95
N GLU A 496 3.25 18.59 -26.75
CA GLU A 496 2.34 19.65 -26.33
C GLU A 496 1.36 19.04 -25.31
N VAL A 497 1.78 18.99 -24.04
CA VAL A 497 0.96 18.43 -22.97
C VAL A 497 -0.10 19.45 -22.62
N ALA A 498 -1.36 19.13 -22.92
CA ALA A 498 -2.47 19.97 -22.52
C ALA A 498 -2.43 20.17 -20.99
N PRO A 499 -2.60 21.41 -20.48
CA PRO A 499 -2.90 21.59 -19.06
C PRO A 499 -4.14 20.76 -18.73
N PRO A 500 -4.24 20.19 -17.52
CA PRO A 500 -5.29 19.25 -17.18
C PRO A 500 -6.65 19.87 -17.48
N SER A 501 -7.33 19.34 -18.50
CA SER A 501 -8.75 19.59 -18.70
C SER A 501 -9.49 18.62 -17.80
N ALA A 502 -10.42 19.15 -17.01
CA ALA A 502 -11.37 18.34 -16.27
C ALA A 502 -12.01 17.31 -17.20
N VAL A 503 -12.10 16.07 -16.74
CA VAL A 503 -12.69 14.91 -17.43
C VAL A 503 -13.98 15.30 -18.18
N THR A 504 -14.03 15.09 -19.50
CA THR A 504 -15.17 15.48 -20.38
C THR A 504 -15.97 14.28 -20.90
N THR A 505 -17.29 14.47 -21.05
CA THR A 505 -18.37 13.50 -21.39
C THR A 505 -18.89 13.71 -22.86
N PRO A 506 -19.60 12.74 -23.53
CA PRO A 506 -19.80 12.66 -25.01
C PRO A 506 -21.04 13.45 -25.61
N PRO A 507 -21.28 13.48 -26.96
CA PRO A 507 -21.85 14.64 -27.70
C PRO A 507 -23.40 14.75 -27.92
N VAL A 508 -23.82 15.95 -28.38
CA VAL A 508 -24.97 16.77 -27.91
C VAL A 508 -26.34 16.63 -28.63
N LYS A 509 -26.49 16.08 -29.84
CA LYS A 509 -27.78 16.19 -30.55
C LYS A 509 -28.86 15.14 -30.22
N SER A 510 -28.51 13.91 -29.82
CA SER A 510 -29.49 12.99 -29.22
C SER A 510 -29.76 13.32 -27.75
N LEU A 511 -28.83 14.05 -27.15
CA LEU A 511 -28.83 14.48 -25.76
C LEU A 511 -29.89 15.55 -25.51
N GLU A 512 -30.12 16.51 -26.42
CA GLU A 512 -31.14 17.55 -26.21
C GLU A 512 -32.56 17.00 -25.99
N ARG A 513 -32.97 15.99 -26.76
CA ARG A 513 -34.29 15.35 -26.59
C ARG A 513 -34.36 14.53 -25.30
N ARG A 514 -33.32 13.75 -25.02
CA ARG A 514 -33.22 12.93 -23.79
C ARG A 514 -33.08 13.79 -22.53
N LEU A 515 -32.39 14.92 -22.61
CA LEU A 515 -32.28 15.92 -21.54
C LEU A 515 -33.64 16.51 -21.24
N ARG A 516 -34.41 16.90 -22.25
CA ARG A 516 -35.76 17.44 -22.03
C ARG A 516 -36.68 16.44 -21.33
N GLU A 517 -36.67 15.18 -21.78
CA GLU A 517 -37.44 14.10 -21.16
C GLU A 517 -36.97 13.79 -19.73
N GLY A 518 -35.65 13.74 -19.51
CA GLY A 518 -35.05 13.53 -18.20
C GLY A 518 -35.32 14.67 -17.21
N LEU A 519 -35.31 15.93 -17.68
CA LEU A 519 -35.59 17.10 -16.85
C LEU A 519 -37.04 17.10 -16.36
N GLU A 520 -38.02 16.67 -17.17
CA GLU A 520 -39.43 16.59 -16.75
C GLU A 520 -39.70 15.48 -15.72
N GLN A 521 -38.93 14.39 -15.75
CA GLN A 521 -39.04 13.30 -14.78
C GLN A 521 -38.23 13.55 -13.50
N MET A 522 -37.40 14.59 -13.48
CA MET A 522 -36.55 14.91 -12.33
C MET A 522 -37.43 15.29 -11.12
N PRO A 523 -37.24 14.65 -9.96
CA PRO A 523 -38.01 14.94 -8.76
C PRO A 523 -37.68 16.30 -8.13
N ALA A 524 -36.49 16.84 -8.42
CA ALA A 524 -36.08 18.17 -7.99
C ALA A 524 -36.59 19.26 -8.95
N ALA A 525 -36.93 20.42 -8.41
CA ALA A 525 -37.35 21.56 -9.20
C ALA A 525 -36.19 22.08 -10.05
N PHE A 526 -36.44 22.27 -11.35
CA PHE A 526 -35.48 22.82 -12.31
C PHE A 526 -36.13 23.90 -13.18
N ALA A 527 -35.42 25.01 -13.37
CA ALA A 527 -35.74 26.03 -14.37
C ALA A 527 -34.47 26.63 -14.98
N LEU A 528 -34.48 26.90 -16.28
CA LEU A 528 -33.40 27.55 -17.03
C LEU A 528 -33.92 28.86 -17.62
N TRP A 529 -33.15 29.92 -17.42
CA TRP A 529 -33.46 31.28 -17.82
C TRP A 529 -32.41 31.78 -18.80
N GLY A 530 -32.85 32.50 -19.83
CA GLY A 530 -31.99 33.10 -20.84
C GLY A 530 -31.16 34.25 -20.32
N GLU A 531 -30.25 34.75 -21.16
CA GLU A 531 -29.38 35.89 -20.85
C GLU A 531 -30.17 37.18 -20.54
N ASP A 532 -31.42 37.27 -21.01
CA ASP A 532 -32.36 38.37 -20.79
C ASP A 532 -33.32 38.15 -19.60
N ASP A 533 -33.00 37.19 -18.73
CA ASP A 533 -33.82 36.76 -17.58
C ASP A 533 -35.24 36.29 -17.96
N ARG A 534 -35.43 35.79 -19.19
CA ARG A 534 -36.69 35.12 -19.57
C ARG A 534 -36.61 33.62 -19.40
N LEU A 535 -37.70 33.02 -18.92
CA LEU A 535 -37.76 31.57 -18.70
C LEU A 535 -37.69 30.82 -20.04
N ILE A 536 -36.69 29.96 -20.23
CA ILE A 536 -36.53 29.11 -21.43
C ILE A 536 -37.25 27.78 -21.23
N ILE A 537 -37.00 27.12 -20.10
CA ILE A 537 -37.57 25.81 -19.78
C ILE A 537 -37.67 25.64 -18.27
N ASP A 538 -38.70 24.97 -17.80
CA ASP A 538 -38.87 24.49 -16.43
C ASP A 538 -39.48 23.09 -16.42
N ASN A 539 -39.40 22.40 -15.29
CA ASN A 539 -40.01 21.07 -15.12
C ASN A 539 -41.25 21.09 -14.22
N ALA A 540 -42.02 20.00 -14.25
CA ALA A 540 -43.20 19.85 -13.41
C ALA A 540 -42.91 19.90 -11.90
N ALA A 541 -41.71 19.50 -11.45
CA ALA A 541 -41.31 19.63 -10.05
C ALA A 541 -41.14 21.11 -9.64
N HIS A 542 -40.62 21.96 -10.53
CA HIS A 542 -40.48 23.39 -10.29
C HIS A 542 -41.82 24.07 -10.07
N ARG A 543 -42.80 23.85 -10.94
CA ARG A 543 -44.14 24.43 -10.76
C ARG A 543 -44.81 23.96 -9.47
N ARG A 544 -44.64 22.68 -9.11
CA ARG A 544 -45.21 22.11 -7.87
C ARG A 544 -44.56 22.68 -6.61
N LEU A 545 -43.25 22.90 -6.63
CA LEU A 545 -42.49 23.45 -5.49
C LEU A 545 -43.02 24.82 -5.06
N PHE A 546 -43.51 25.61 -6.00
CA PHE A 546 -44.07 26.93 -5.76
C PHE A 546 -45.61 26.93 -5.58
N GLY A 547 -46.25 25.77 -5.45
CA GLY A 547 -47.68 25.65 -5.13
C GLY A 547 -48.59 26.51 -6.02
N ASP A 548 -49.49 27.28 -5.41
CA ASP A 548 -50.47 28.13 -6.10
C ASP A 548 -49.84 29.19 -7.02
N VAL A 549 -48.59 29.59 -6.75
CA VAL A 549 -47.87 30.56 -7.57
C VAL A 549 -47.02 29.93 -8.68
N GLY A 550 -46.98 28.60 -8.74
CA GLY A 550 -46.38 27.84 -9.83
C GLY A 550 -46.94 28.19 -11.21
N SER A 551 -48.19 28.67 -11.26
CA SER A 551 -48.86 29.14 -12.48
C SER A 551 -48.24 30.40 -13.11
N LEU A 552 -47.41 31.14 -12.37
CA LEU A 552 -46.68 32.30 -12.88
C LEU A 552 -45.54 31.91 -13.84
N PHE A 553 -45.02 30.69 -13.72
CA PHE A 553 -43.90 30.21 -14.52
C PHE A 553 -44.40 29.65 -15.85
N ARG A 554 -44.20 30.45 -16.91
CA ARG A 554 -44.54 30.09 -18.30
C ARG A 554 -43.39 30.45 -19.22
N PRO A 555 -43.13 29.69 -20.31
CA PRO A 555 -42.07 30.02 -21.25
C PRO A 555 -42.14 31.48 -21.71
N GLY A 556 -41.01 32.19 -21.63
CA GLY A 556 -40.86 33.59 -22.00
C GLY A 556 -41.24 34.62 -20.91
N VAL A 557 -41.77 34.21 -19.75
CA VAL A 557 -41.99 35.15 -18.62
C VAL A 557 -40.66 35.73 -18.15
N SER A 558 -40.63 37.02 -17.85
CA SER A 558 -39.43 37.65 -17.29
C SER A 558 -39.34 37.39 -15.80
N PHE A 559 -38.12 37.24 -15.28
CA PHE A 559 -37.88 37.06 -13.85
C PHE A 559 -38.46 38.24 -13.03
N ARG A 560 -38.43 39.47 -13.57
CA ARG A 560 -39.06 40.64 -12.95
C ARG A 560 -40.56 40.44 -12.74
N GLU A 561 -41.29 39.95 -13.75
CA GLU A 561 -42.73 39.67 -13.63
C GLU A 561 -43.02 38.61 -12.55
N VAL A 562 -42.15 37.60 -12.42
CA VAL A 562 -42.25 36.61 -11.35
C VAL A 562 -42.02 37.26 -9.98
N LEU A 563 -40.98 38.07 -9.81
CA LEU A 563 -40.70 38.78 -8.55
C LEU A 563 -41.87 39.68 -8.12
N VAL A 564 -42.47 40.43 -9.06
CA VAL A 564 -43.67 41.23 -8.81
C VAL A 564 -44.81 40.35 -8.33
N GLY A 565 -45.06 39.22 -9.01
CA GLY A 565 -46.12 38.28 -8.66
C GLY A 565 -45.92 37.56 -7.32
N LEU A 566 -44.67 37.34 -6.90
CA LEU A 566 -44.31 36.79 -5.58
C LEU A 566 -44.49 37.82 -4.46
N LEU A 567 -44.15 39.08 -4.71
CA LEU A 567 -44.37 40.20 -3.77
C LEU A 567 -45.87 40.48 -3.55
N ASP A 568 -46.66 40.52 -4.62
CA ASP A 568 -48.12 40.75 -4.54
C ASP A 568 -48.84 39.68 -3.72
N ARG A 569 -48.23 38.49 -3.59
CA ARG A 569 -48.75 37.35 -2.84
C ARG A 569 -48.09 37.17 -1.48
N GLY A 570 -47.20 38.09 -1.09
CA GLY A 570 -46.54 38.10 0.23
C GLY A 570 -45.54 36.96 0.46
N ILE A 571 -45.10 36.26 -0.58
CA ILE A 571 -44.10 35.17 -0.48
C ILE A 571 -42.70 35.73 -0.24
N HIS A 572 -42.41 36.88 -0.84
CA HIS A 572 -41.27 37.69 -0.50
C HIS A 572 -41.74 38.99 0.14
N GLN A 573 -40.96 39.50 1.06
CA GLN A 573 -41.18 40.80 1.70
C GLN A 573 -39.87 41.57 1.63
N PRO A 574 -39.90 42.85 1.18
CA PRO A 574 -38.75 43.72 1.30
C PRO A 574 -38.30 43.85 2.75
N GLU A 575 -37.01 44.10 2.95
CA GLU A 575 -36.48 44.36 4.28
C GLU A 575 -37.16 45.61 4.89
N PRO A 576 -37.31 45.70 6.23
CA PRO A 576 -37.95 46.84 6.87
C PRO A 576 -37.30 48.17 6.46
N GLY A 577 -38.07 49.02 5.77
CA GLY A 577 -37.62 50.33 5.27
C GLY A 577 -37.09 50.35 3.84
N GLN A 578 -37.10 49.22 3.12
CA GLN A 578 -36.76 49.15 1.71
C GLN A 578 -38.00 49.31 0.82
N GLU A 579 -37.93 50.21 -0.16
CA GLU A 579 -38.99 50.39 -1.14
C GLU A 579 -39.09 49.18 -2.08
N ARG A 580 -40.32 48.90 -2.54
CA ARG A 580 -40.63 47.71 -3.34
C ARG A 580 -39.78 47.60 -4.62
N GLU A 581 -39.61 48.71 -5.33
CA GLU A 581 -38.85 48.73 -6.59
C GLU A 581 -37.34 48.56 -6.36
N ASP A 582 -36.82 49.11 -5.26
CA ASP A 582 -35.41 48.95 -4.90
C ASP A 582 -35.10 47.48 -4.57
N TRP A 583 -36.01 46.79 -3.86
CA TRP A 583 -35.85 45.35 -3.59
C TRP A 583 -35.85 44.51 -4.87
N ILE A 584 -36.71 44.84 -5.84
CA ILE A 584 -36.74 44.13 -7.14
C ILE A 584 -35.44 44.38 -7.90
N ALA A 585 -34.94 45.61 -7.92
CA ALA A 585 -33.68 45.97 -8.57
C ALA A 585 -32.49 45.22 -7.94
N ASP A 586 -32.42 45.17 -6.62
CA ASP A 586 -31.39 44.43 -5.88
C ASP A 586 -31.47 42.93 -6.16
N ARG A 587 -32.68 42.37 -6.29
CA ARG A 587 -32.87 40.96 -6.64
C ARG A 587 -32.38 40.62 -8.03
N LEU A 588 -32.63 41.48 -9.01
CA LEU A 588 -32.13 41.32 -10.37
C LEU A 588 -30.59 41.46 -10.40
N ALA A 589 -30.04 42.46 -9.72
CA ALA A 589 -28.60 42.66 -9.63
C ALA A 589 -27.89 41.50 -8.93
N ALA A 590 -28.45 40.99 -7.83
CA ALA A 590 -27.89 39.86 -7.09
C ALA A 590 -27.86 38.59 -7.95
N ARG A 591 -28.91 38.35 -8.75
CA ARG A 591 -28.97 37.21 -9.69
C ARG A 591 -27.86 37.29 -10.74
N HIS A 592 -27.47 38.51 -11.12
CA HIS A 592 -26.44 38.73 -12.14
C HIS A 592 -25.01 38.62 -11.61
N ASN A 593 -24.82 38.75 -10.29
CA ASN A 593 -23.51 38.84 -9.63
C ASN A 593 -22.93 37.50 -9.15
N GLY A 594 -23.58 36.35 -9.40
CA GLY A 594 -23.00 35.03 -9.15
C GLY A 594 -23.99 33.97 -8.68
N ASP A 595 -23.46 32.88 -8.11
CA ASP A 595 -24.25 31.76 -7.60
C ASP A 595 -24.98 32.13 -6.31
N LEU A 596 -26.30 32.12 -6.36
CA LEU A 596 -27.16 32.44 -5.23
C LEU A 596 -27.81 31.18 -4.69
N ARG A 597 -27.40 30.76 -3.49
CA ARG A 597 -28.13 29.75 -2.72
C ARG A 597 -28.93 30.42 -1.62
N ARG A 598 -30.23 30.17 -1.57
CA ARG A 598 -31.12 30.73 -0.54
C ARG A 598 -32.08 29.68 -0.02
N GLU A 599 -32.34 29.81 1.28
CA GLU A 599 -33.32 29.02 1.99
C GLU A 599 -34.35 29.99 2.56
N TRP A 600 -35.63 29.69 2.40
CA TRP A 600 -36.69 30.47 3.04
C TRP A 600 -37.86 29.57 3.38
N GLN A 601 -38.66 30.04 4.32
CA GLN A 601 -39.90 29.39 4.67
C GLN A 601 -41.04 30.03 3.87
N MET A 602 -41.84 29.21 3.22
CA MET A 602 -43.07 29.59 2.54
C MET A 602 -44.16 29.90 3.58
N PRO A 603 -45.18 30.71 3.23
CA PRO A 603 -46.27 31.06 4.16
C PRO A 603 -47.05 29.85 4.71
N ASP A 604 -47.03 28.72 4.00
CA ASP A 604 -47.67 27.46 4.41
C ASP A 604 -46.80 26.63 5.38
N GLY A 605 -45.61 27.11 5.74
CA GLY A 605 -44.70 26.49 6.69
C GLY A 605 -43.60 25.63 6.08
N HIS A 606 -43.65 25.34 4.77
CA HIS A 606 -42.62 24.56 4.09
C HIS A 606 -41.32 25.35 3.94
N TRP A 607 -40.18 24.67 4.02
CA TRP A 607 -38.88 25.27 3.74
C TRP A 607 -38.42 24.94 2.33
N LEU A 608 -38.12 25.96 1.55
CA LEU A 608 -37.56 25.82 0.22
C LEU A 608 -36.09 26.19 0.24
N ARG A 609 -35.26 25.39 -0.43
CA ARG A 609 -33.90 25.73 -0.80
C ARG A 609 -33.84 25.91 -2.31
N ILE A 610 -33.58 27.14 -2.75
CA ILE A 610 -33.36 27.46 -4.16
C ILE A 610 -31.89 27.82 -4.38
N GLN A 611 -31.28 27.22 -5.39
CA GLN A 611 -29.95 27.54 -5.87
C GLN A 611 -30.02 28.05 -7.30
N GLU A 612 -29.46 29.22 -7.54
CA GLU A 612 -29.39 29.87 -8.85
C GLU A 612 -27.92 29.97 -9.24
N THR A 613 -27.53 29.38 -10.37
CA THR A 613 -26.15 29.39 -10.86
C THR A 613 -26.10 30.05 -12.22
N ARG A 614 -25.21 31.04 -12.40
CA ARG A 614 -25.03 31.71 -13.69
C ARG A 614 -23.99 30.96 -14.51
N THR A 615 -24.39 30.49 -15.68
CA THR A 615 -23.48 29.82 -16.61
C THR A 615 -22.51 30.83 -17.24
N PRO A 616 -21.31 30.42 -17.67
CA PRO A 616 -20.38 31.28 -18.40
C PRO A 616 -20.97 31.90 -19.67
N GLY A 617 -21.99 31.26 -20.26
CA GLY A 617 -22.75 31.77 -21.41
C GLY A 617 -23.90 32.70 -21.04
N GLY A 618 -23.92 33.29 -19.84
CA GLY A 618 -24.87 34.33 -19.44
C GLY A 618 -26.27 33.86 -19.00
N MET A 619 -26.65 32.61 -19.27
CA MET A 619 -27.90 31.98 -18.80
C MET A 619 -27.87 31.69 -17.30
N THR A 620 -29.04 31.56 -16.66
CA THR A 620 -29.17 31.22 -15.24
C THR A 620 -29.95 29.92 -15.05
N VAL A 621 -29.37 28.98 -14.30
CA VAL A 621 -30.02 27.71 -13.89
C VAL A 621 -30.55 27.87 -12.46
N THR A 622 -31.83 27.57 -12.24
CA THR A 622 -32.49 27.54 -10.94
C THR A 622 -32.81 26.09 -10.56
N LEU A 623 -32.32 25.64 -9.41
CA LEU A 623 -32.62 24.36 -8.79
C LEU A 623 -33.35 24.57 -7.47
N GLY A 624 -34.35 23.74 -7.16
CA GLY A 624 -35.14 23.88 -5.95
C GLY A 624 -35.44 22.56 -5.23
N LEU A 625 -35.42 22.58 -3.90
CA LEU A 625 -35.72 21.46 -3.03
C LEU A 625 -36.62 21.90 -1.87
N ASP A 626 -37.56 21.04 -1.48
CA ASP A 626 -38.24 21.14 -0.18
C ASP A 626 -37.34 20.51 0.89
N ILE A 627 -37.02 21.27 1.92
CA ILE A 627 -36.12 20.88 3.01
C ILE A 627 -36.82 20.93 4.39
N THR A 628 -38.15 20.92 4.43
CA THR A 628 -38.95 21.05 5.67
C THR A 628 -38.58 19.99 6.72
N ASP A 629 -38.63 18.71 6.35
CA ASP A 629 -38.30 17.60 7.24
C ASP A 629 -36.82 17.60 7.65
N LEU A 630 -35.96 18.05 6.74
CA LEU A 630 -34.53 18.20 6.95
C LEU A 630 -34.23 19.25 8.02
N LYS A 631 -34.91 20.41 7.97
CA LYS A 631 -34.76 21.48 8.96
C LYS A 631 -35.31 21.12 10.33
N GLY A 632 -36.35 20.30 10.40
CA GLY A 632 -36.89 19.77 11.66
C GLY A 632 -35.88 18.86 12.38
N LYS A 633 -35.35 17.85 11.67
CA LYS A 633 -34.38 16.90 12.24
C LYS A 633 -33.01 17.49 12.53
N GLU A 634 -32.55 18.43 11.70
CA GLU A 634 -31.27 19.12 11.86
C GLU A 634 -31.20 19.88 13.20
N ARG A 635 -32.29 20.55 13.60
CA ARG A 635 -32.32 21.32 14.86
C ARG A 635 -32.29 20.45 16.11
N GLU A 636 -32.99 19.30 16.09
CA GLU A 636 -33.06 18.39 17.23
C GLU A 636 -31.72 17.66 17.44
N LEU A 637 -31.12 17.16 16.36
CA LEU A 637 -29.89 16.37 16.42
C LEU A 637 -28.64 17.20 16.74
N ILE A 638 -28.55 18.44 16.25
CA ILE A 638 -27.41 19.31 16.53
C ILE A 638 -27.38 19.70 18.01
N GLN A 639 -28.54 19.95 18.60
CA GLN A 639 -28.61 20.45 19.97
C GLN A 639 -28.27 19.39 21.02
N GLU A 640 -28.58 18.12 20.77
CA GLU A 640 -28.23 17.01 21.67
C GLU A 640 -26.80 16.50 21.47
N ARG A 641 -26.34 16.41 20.21
CA ARG A 641 -25.02 15.89 19.88
C ARG A 641 -23.89 16.83 20.30
N ASP A 642 -24.02 18.12 20.02
CA ASP A 642 -22.94 19.08 20.24
C ASP A 642 -22.64 19.27 21.75
N VAL A 643 -23.63 19.06 22.63
CA VAL A 643 -23.43 19.13 24.09
C VAL A 643 -22.70 17.87 24.62
N SER A 644 -22.99 16.70 24.06
CA SER A 644 -22.47 15.42 24.55
C SER A 644 -21.09 15.07 23.97
N GLU A 645 -20.87 15.29 22.67
CA GLU A 645 -19.61 14.96 22.00
C GLU A 645 -18.46 15.87 22.45
N THR A 646 -18.73 17.17 22.63
CA THR A 646 -17.69 18.13 23.01
C THR A 646 -17.14 17.84 24.42
N ALA A 647 -18.00 17.43 25.35
CA ALA A 647 -17.60 17.04 26.71
C ALA A 647 -16.82 15.70 26.73
N SER A 648 -17.27 14.70 25.95
CA SER A 648 -16.65 13.37 25.89
C SER A 648 -15.28 13.39 25.18
N GLN A 649 -15.15 14.13 24.08
CA GLN A 649 -13.90 14.28 23.35
C GLN A 649 -12.86 15.06 24.16
N ALA A 650 -13.26 16.14 24.85
CA ALA A 650 -12.36 16.90 25.72
C ALA A 650 -11.81 16.04 26.87
N LYS A 651 -12.65 15.21 27.51
CA LYS A 651 -12.25 14.26 28.55
C LYS A 651 -11.24 13.23 28.03
N SER A 652 -11.50 12.64 26.86
CA SER A 652 -10.65 11.60 26.26
C SER A 652 -9.29 12.14 25.80
N GLN A 653 -9.27 13.32 25.17
CA GLN A 653 -8.02 13.96 24.75
C GLN A 653 -7.17 14.40 25.94
N PHE A 654 -7.80 14.90 27.01
CA PHE A 654 -7.11 15.25 28.25
C PHE A 654 -6.42 14.02 28.86
N LEU A 655 -7.12 12.90 29.01
CA LEU A 655 -6.54 11.67 29.57
C LEU A 655 -5.40 11.11 28.69
N ALA A 656 -5.56 11.11 27.36
CA ALA A 656 -4.52 10.65 26.43
C ALA A 656 -3.23 11.49 26.53
N ARG A 657 -3.37 12.82 26.58
CA ARG A 657 -2.23 13.73 26.73
C ARG A 657 -1.55 13.57 28.09
N MET A 658 -2.34 13.53 29.17
CA MET A 658 -1.82 13.31 30.52
C MET A 658 -1.07 11.98 30.64
N SER A 659 -1.57 10.91 30.00
CA SER A 659 -0.87 9.63 29.99
C SER A 659 0.51 9.72 29.32
N HIS A 660 0.60 10.39 28.17
CA HIS A 660 1.88 10.57 27.48
C HIS A 660 2.87 11.41 28.32
N GLU A 661 2.38 12.47 28.94
CA GLU A 661 3.18 13.36 29.80
C GLU A 661 3.63 12.67 31.10
N LEU A 662 2.86 11.72 31.63
CA LEU A 662 3.24 10.92 32.81
C LEU A 662 4.15 9.74 32.48
N ARG A 663 3.97 9.08 31.32
CA ARG A 663 4.79 7.93 30.91
C ARG A 663 6.25 8.31 30.70
N THR A 664 6.50 9.49 30.12
CA THR A 664 7.84 9.95 29.77
C THR A 664 8.79 10.06 30.99
N PRO A 665 8.46 10.80 32.06
CA PRO A 665 9.30 10.87 33.26
C PRO A 665 9.33 9.53 34.01
N LEU A 666 8.24 8.77 34.01
CA LEU A 666 8.16 7.50 34.73
C LEU A 666 9.05 6.42 34.10
N ASN A 667 9.14 6.36 32.77
CA ASN A 667 10.08 5.48 32.05
C ASN A 667 11.54 5.82 32.36
N ALA A 668 11.86 7.11 32.55
CA ALA A 668 13.19 7.52 32.96
C ALA A 668 13.49 7.07 34.40
N ILE A 669 12.55 7.26 35.33
CA ILE A 669 12.68 6.82 36.73
C ILE A 669 12.88 5.30 36.81
N ILE A 670 12.10 4.53 36.05
CA ILE A 670 12.23 3.07 35.94
C ILE A 670 13.59 2.70 35.35
N GLY A 671 14.01 3.35 34.26
CA GLY A 671 15.31 3.07 33.64
C GLY A 671 16.48 3.31 34.59
N PHE A 672 16.45 4.39 35.36
CA PHE A 672 17.49 4.66 36.36
C PHE A 672 17.43 3.67 37.53
N SER A 673 16.23 3.32 38.03
CA SER A 673 16.12 2.31 39.10
C SER A 673 16.57 0.93 38.64
N GLU A 674 16.37 0.55 37.37
CA GLU A 674 16.92 -0.68 36.78
C GLU A 674 18.45 -0.68 36.73
N VAL A 675 19.06 0.44 36.33
CA VAL A 675 20.52 0.58 36.30
C VAL A 675 21.12 0.44 37.70
N VAL A 676 20.48 1.06 38.70
CA VAL A 676 20.89 0.98 40.12
C VAL A 676 20.71 -0.44 40.67
N ARG A 677 19.54 -1.05 40.46
CA ARG A 677 19.23 -2.43 40.88
C ARG A 677 20.17 -3.46 40.24
N GLY A 678 20.45 -3.28 38.94
CA GLY A 678 21.34 -4.16 38.18
C GLY A 678 22.82 -3.94 38.47
N GLN A 679 23.18 -2.93 39.26
CA GLN A 679 24.55 -2.56 39.59
C GLN A 679 25.44 -2.39 38.34
N LEU A 680 24.84 -1.91 37.23
CA LEU A 680 25.48 -1.88 35.90
C LEU A 680 26.66 -0.90 35.81
N LEU A 681 26.75 0.08 36.71
CA LEU A 681 27.84 1.06 36.79
C LEU A 681 28.83 0.76 37.92
N GLY A 682 28.74 -0.43 38.54
CA GLY A 682 29.60 -0.88 39.63
C GLY A 682 28.80 -1.33 40.87
N PRO A 683 29.47 -2.04 41.80
CA PRO A 683 28.82 -2.56 42.99
C PRO A 683 28.42 -1.44 43.95
N ILE A 684 27.24 -1.55 44.55
CA ILE A 684 26.72 -0.59 45.53
C ILE A 684 27.17 -1.04 46.92
N GLY A 685 27.82 -0.14 47.67
CA GLY A 685 28.43 -0.47 48.96
C GLY A 685 27.47 -0.69 50.13
N ASN A 686 26.15 -0.51 49.94
CA ASN A 686 25.13 -0.75 50.96
C ASN A 686 23.84 -1.27 50.32
N ASP A 687 23.45 -2.48 50.71
CA ASP A 687 22.30 -3.22 50.17
C ASP A 687 20.95 -2.53 50.41
N ILE A 688 20.85 -1.60 51.37
CA ILE A 688 19.62 -0.81 51.60
C ILE A 688 19.26 0.01 50.35
N TYR A 689 20.25 0.53 49.62
CA TYR A 689 20.00 1.27 48.39
C TYR A 689 19.46 0.40 47.26
N LEU A 690 19.77 -0.90 47.25
CA LEU A 690 19.16 -1.85 46.32
C LEU A 690 17.68 -2.06 46.67
N GLY A 691 17.34 -2.16 47.96
CA GLY A 691 15.95 -2.20 48.42
C GLY A 691 15.14 -0.97 47.97
N TYR A 692 15.71 0.24 48.11
CA TYR A 692 15.04 1.45 47.60
C TYR A 692 14.91 1.47 46.07
N ALA A 693 15.90 0.97 45.34
CA ALA A 693 15.81 0.85 43.89
C ALA A 693 14.73 -0.14 43.46
N ASP A 694 14.59 -1.26 44.16
CA ASP A 694 13.51 -2.23 43.97
C ASP A 694 12.13 -1.62 44.21
N ASP A 695 11.97 -0.85 45.30
CA ASP A 695 10.71 -0.18 45.63
C ASP A 695 10.33 0.90 44.60
N ILE A 696 11.30 1.70 44.15
CA ILE A 696 11.11 2.72 43.10
C ILE A 696 10.73 2.05 41.77
N TRP A 697 11.40 0.96 41.42
CA TRP A 697 11.11 0.19 40.21
C TRP A 697 9.70 -0.40 40.25
N ALA A 698 9.33 -1.07 41.35
CA ALA A 698 8.02 -1.67 41.52
C ALA A 698 6.91 -0.60 41.50
N SER A 699 7.11 0.52 42.18
CA SER A 699 6.17 1.64 42.21
C SER A 699 6.01 2.31 40.84
N GLY A 700 7.11 2.49 40.11
CA GLY A 700 7.10 3.06 38.76
C GLY A 700 6.33 2.19 37.76
N HIS A 701 6.56 0.88 37.77
CA HIS A 701 5.80 -0.05 36.93
C HIS A 701 4.33 -0.11 37.30
N HIS A 702 4.00 -0.08 38.59
CA HIS A 702 2.61 -0.06 39.04
C HIS A 702 1.85 1.18 38.55
N LEU A 703 2.49 2.36 38.58
CA LEU A 703 1.90 3.60 38.06
C LEU A 703 1.70 3.55 36.53
N LEU A 704 2.60 2.93 35.77
CA LEU A 704 2.42 2.75 34.33
C LEU A 704 1.22 1.86 34.00
N GLU A 705 1.07 0.77 34.75
CA GLU A 705 -0.06 -0.15 34.61
C GLU A 705 -1.38 0.59 34.91
N LEU A 706 -1.44 1.32 36.02
CA LEU A 706 -2.60 2.17 36.39
C LEU A 706 -2.99 3.16 35.30
N ILE A 707 -2.02 3.88 34.74
CA ILE A 707 -2.27 4.84 33.67
C ILE A 707 -2.79 4.14 32.41
N SER A 708 -2.26 2.96 32.10
CA SER A 708 -2.73 2.17 30.95
C SER A 708 -4.17 1.70 31.15
N ASP A 709 -4.48 1.16 32.34
CA ASP A 709 -5.82 0.68 32.71
C ASP A 709 -6.87 1.79 32.62
N ILE A 710 -6.54 3.00 33.11
CA ILE A 710 -7.44 4.18 33.03
C ILE A 710 -7.69 4.59 31.56
N LEU A 711 -6.64 4.57 30.73
CA LEU A 711 -6.79 4.89 29.32
C LEU A 711 -7.65 3.86 28.57
N ASP A 712 -7.42 2.57 28.84
CA ASP A 712 -8.15 1.50 28.18
C ASP A 712 -9.63 1.55 28.59
N LEU A 713 -9.93 1.73 29.88
CA LEU A 713 -11.30 1.93 30.34
C LEU A 713 -11.95 3.18 29.72
N SER A 714 -11.24 4.31 29.65
CA SER A 714 -11.76 5.54 29.01
C SER A 714 -12.06 5.35 27.53
N LYS A 715 -11.24 4.58 26.81
CA LYS A 715 -11.49 4.28 25.38
C LYS A 715 -12.68 3.37 25.19
N ILE A 716 -12.86 2.40 26.10
CA ILE A 716 -14.01 1.49 26.10
C ILE A 716 -15.30 2.28 26.36
N GLU A 717 -15.34 3.12 27.41
CA GLU A 717 -16.50 3.98 27.72
C GLU A 717 -16.84 4.94 26.56
N ALA A 718 -15.82 5.46 25.88
CA ALA A 718 -15.99 6.33 24.71
C ALA A 718 -16.36 5.58 23.41
N GLY A 719 -16.44 4.24 23.43
CA GLY A 719 -16.72 3.42 22.25
C GLY A 719 -15.59 3.43 21.19
N THR A 720 -14.41 3.91 21.55
CA THR A 720 -13.24 4.03 20.65
C THR A 720 -12.28 2.85 20.76
N PHE A 721 -12.45 1.99 21.76
CA PHE A 721 -11.69 0.75 21.89
C PHE A 721 -12.11 -0.23 20.79
N THR A 722 -11.18 -0.65 19.94
CA THR A 722 -11.46 -1.58 18.83
C THR A 722 -10.92 -2.97 19.17
N ILE A 723 -11.78 -3.99 19.10
CA ILE A 723 -11.37 -5.39 19.18
C ILE A 723 -11.28 -5.99 17.77
N HIS A 724 -10.39 -6.95 17.57
CA HIS A 724 -10.26 -7.70 16.32
C HIS A 724 -10.53 -9.19 16.58
N PRO A 725 -11.81 -9.63 16.64
CA PRO A 725 -12.16 -11.00 16.95
C PRO A 725 -11.65 -11.98 15.89
N GLN A 726 -11.00 -13.06 16.32
CA GLN A 726 -10.54 -14.13 15.43
C GLN A 726 -10.81 -15.51 16.08
N PRO A 727 -10.98 -16.59 15.29
CA PRO A 727 -11.16 -17.93 15.83
C PRO A 727 -9.91 -18.39 16.61
N LEU A 728 -9.98 -18.37 17.95
CA LEU A 728 -8.87 -18.68 18.85
C LEU A 728 -9.15 -19.93 19.68
N GLY A 729 -8.15 -20.80 19.82
CA GLY A 729 -8.14 -21.86 20.82
C GLY A 729 -7.67 -21.30 22.17
N LEU A 730 -8.55 -21.23 23.16
CA LEU A 730 -8.19 -20.71 24.50
C LEU A 730 -7.17 -21.60 25.23
N GLY A 731 -7.05 -22.88 24.85
CA GLY A 731 -6.00 -23.77 25.37
C GLY A 731 -4.59 -23.24 25.06
N ASP A 732 -4.34 -22.87 23.80
CA ASP A 732 -3.06 -22.32 23.35
C ASP A 732 -2.69 -21.02 24.10
N LEU A 733 -3.70 -20.20 24.42
CA LEU A 733 -3.51 -18.97 25.18
C LEU A 733 -3.11 -19.25 26.64
N LEU A 734 -3.72 -20.26 27.27
CA LEU A 734 -3.38 -20.70 28.62
C LEU A 734 -1.96 -21.29 28.66
N GLU A 735 -1.61 -22.16 27.71
CA GLU A 735 -0.27 -22.75 27.62
C GLU A 735 0.82 -21.69 27.50
N ALA A 736 0.56 -20.62 26.74
CA ALA A 736 1.50 -19.52 26.58
C ALA A 736 1.58 -18.57 27.79
N SER A 737 0.53 -18.45 28.61
CA SER A 737 0.44 -17.39 29.63
C SER A 737 0.64 -17.90 31.06
N VAL A 738 0.17 -19.10 31.38
CA VAL A 738 0.20 -19.70 32.72
C VAL A 738 1.63 -19.95 33.26
N PRO A 739 2.64 -20.36 32.46
CA PRO A 739 4.00 -20.59 32.96
C PRO A 739 4.63 -19.36 33.62
N PHE A 740 4.41 -18.17 33.06
CA PHE A 740 4.96 -16.91 33.57
C PHE A 740 4.36 -16.53 34.92
N VAL A 741 3.07 -16.80 35.10
CA VAL A 741 2.33 -16.45 36.32
C VAL A 741 2.56 -17.51 37.42
N ARG A 742 2.84 -18.76 37.05
CA ARG A 742 3.19 -19.85 37.98
C ARG A 742 4.42 -19.54 38.82
N ALA A 743 5.42 -18.87 38.24
CA ALA A 743 6.62 -18.46 38.97
C ALA A 743 6.29 -17.49 40.12
N ARG A 744 5.38 -16.54 39.88
CA ARG A 744 4.93 -15.55 40.88
C ARG A 744 4.12 -16.19 42.00
N ALA A 745 3.21 -17.12 41.67
CA ALA A 745 2.46 -17.90 42.65
C ALA A 745 3.40 -18.74 43.54
N LYS A 746 4.39 -19.41 42.93
CA LYS A 746 5.39 -20.21 43.65
C LYS A 746 6.25 -19.36 44.60
N ALA A 747 6.63 -18.16 44.19
CA ALA A 747 7.37 -17.22 45.04
C ALA A 747 6.59 -16.78 46.29
N ARG A 748 5.25 -16.76 46.21
CA ARG A 748 4.34 -16.50 47.36
C ARG A 748 3.94 -17.78 48.11
N GLY A 749 4.52 -18.93 47.78
CA GLY A 749 4.22 -20.23 48.40
C GLY A 749 2.82 -20.78 48.09
N GLN A 750 2.20 -20.36 46.98
CA GLN A 750 0.88 -20.81 46.54
C GLN A 750 0.98 -21.96 45.54
N VAL A 751 -0.03 -22.83 45.50
CA VAL A 751 -0.11 -23.95 44.55
C VAL A 751 -1.12 -23.65 43.46
N MET A 752 -0.69 -23.73 42.20
CA MET A 752 -1.55 -23.48 41.04
C MET A 752 -1.74 -24.76 40.21
N SER A 753 -2.99 -25.08 39.88
CA SER A 753 -3.39 -26.23 39.06
C SER A 753 -4.07 -25.75 37.78
N LEU A 754 -3.85 -26.50 36.69
CA LEU A 754 -4.42 -26.21 35.38
C LEU A 754 -5.10 -27.47 34.85
N GLU A 755 -6.39 -27.39 34.56
CA GLU A 755 -7.19 -28.45 33.99
C GLU A 755 -7.81 -27.94 32.68
N VAL A 756 -7.46 -28.55 31.54
CA VAL A 756 -7.97 -28.17 30.23
C VAL A 756 -8.73 -29.35 29.63
N HIS A 757 -9.96 -29.11 29.21
CA HIS A 757 -10.76 -30.14 28.55
C HIS A 757 -10.11 -30.53 27.20
N PRO A 758 -9.92 -31.82 26.90
CA PRO A 758 -9.11 -32.28 25.76
C PRO A 758 -9.72 -31.97 24.38
N ARG A 759 -11.01 -31.60 24.32
CA ARG A 759 -11.69 -31.19 23.08
C ARG A 759 -12.49 -29.92 23.30
N LEU A 760 -11.96 -28.78 22.89
CA LEU A 760 -12.61 -27.48 23.00
C LEU A 760 -12.80 -26.85 21.61
N PRO A 761 -13.97 -26.27 21.30
CA PRO A 761 -14.14 -25.50 20.08
C PRO A 761 -13.32 -24.21 20.14
N ARG A 762 -13.00 -23.64 18.96
CA ARG A 762 -12.45 -22.28 18.89
C ARG A 762 -13.56 -21.27 19.16
N VAL A 763 -13.21 -20.17 19.82
CA VAL A 763 -14.12 -19.05 20.10
C VAL A 763 -13.68 -17.82 19.31
N LEU A 764 -14.62 -16.98 18.90
CA LEU A 764 -14.32 -15.76 18.15
C LEU A 764 -13.98 -14.63 19.13
N ILE A 765 -12.69 -14.37 19.33
CA ILE A 765 -12.20 -13.44 20.37
C ILE A 765 -10.93 -12.72 19.92
N ASP A 766 -10.71 -11.49 20.37
CA ASP A 766 -9.44 -10.79 20.17
C ASP A 766 -8.36 -11.40 21.08
N ARG A 767 -7.24 -11.82 20.48
CA ARG A 767 -6.15 -12.49 21.21
C ARG A 767 -5.50 -11.61 22.27
N ARG A 768 -5.38 -10.29 22.04
CA ARG A 768 -4.76 -9.35 22.98
C ARG A 768 -5.70 -9.10 24.17
N ALA A 769 -6.96 -8.83 23.90
CA ALA A 769 -7.98 -8.65 24.94
C ALA A 769 -8.19 -9.92 25.77
N ALA A 770 -8.21 -11.10 25.13
CA ALA A 770 -8.29 -12.38 25.83
C ALA A 770 -7.11 -12.61 26.77
N LYS A 771 -5.90 -12.23 26.35
CA LYS A 771 -4.69 -12.28 27.18
C LYS A 771 -4.80 -11.33 28.37
N GLN A 772 -5.33 -10.12 28.17
CA GLN A 772 -5.55 -9.14 29.22
C GLN A 772 -6.56 -9.65 30.27
N ILE A 773 -7.69 -10.20 29.82
CA ILE A 773 -8.69 -10.82 30.70
C ILE A 773 -8.04 -11.89 31.58
N LEU A 774 -7.29 -12.81 30.97
CA LEU A 774 -6.63 -13.90 31.69
C LEU A 774 -5.62 -13.39 32.72
N LEU A 775 -4.76 -12.42 32.35
CA LEU A 775 -3.74 -11.89 33.26
C LEU A 775 -4.36 -11.13 34.43
N ASN A 776 -5.44 -10.36 34.20
CA ASN A 776 -6.15 -9.64 35.26
C ASN A 776 -6.76 -10.62 36.27
N LEU A 777 -7.42 -11.68 35.80
CA LEU A 777 -8.00 -12.71 36.68
C LEU A 777 -6.93 -13.46 37.48
N LEU A 778 -5.82 -13.86 36.85
CA LEU A 778 -4.75 -14.58 37.54
C LEU A 778 -3.98 -13.69 38.54
N SER A 779 -3.78 -12.42 38.21
CA SER A 779 -3.14 -11.45 39.12
C SER A 779 -3.98 -11.27 40.39
N ASN A 780 -5.30 -11.12 40.24
CA ASN A 780 -6.23 -11.04 41.36
C ASN A 780 -6.20 -12.32 42.22
N ALA A 781 -6.28 -13.50 41.59
CA ALA A 781 -6.21 -14.77 42.32
C ALA A 781 -4.92 -14.91 43.14
N ILE A 782 -3.75 -14.57 42.57
CA ILE A 782 -2.47 -14.59 43.29
C ILE A 782 -2.44 -13.58 44.43
N LYS A 783 -2.99 -12.40 44.21
CA LYS A 783 -2.98 -11.31 45.19
C LYS A 783 -3.77 -11.68 46.45
N PHE A 784 -4.94 -12.30 46.27
CA PHE A 784 -5.90 -12.53 47.36
C PHE A 784 -5.86 -13.95 47.95
N THR A 785 -5.06 -14.84 47.37
CA THR A 785 -4.78 -16.16 47.95
C THR A 785 -3.67 -16.07 49.02
N PRO A 786 -3.86 -16.58 50.24
CA PRO A 786 -2.80 -16.60 51.26
C PRO A 786 -1.66 -17.56 50.91
N GLN A 787 -0.53 -17.44 51.61
CA GLN A 787 0.58 -18.40 51.49
C GLN A 787 0.09 -19.82 51.83
N GLY A 788 0.46 -20.82 51.01
CA GLY A 788 -0.05 -22.19 51.12
C GLY A 788 -1.44 -22.41 50.50
N GLY A 789 -2.11 -21.34 50.04
CA GLY A 789 -3.38 -21.42 49.34
C GLY A 789 -3.27 -22.00 47.92
N ARG A 790 -4.42 -22.24 47.30
CA ARG A 790 -4.56 -22.94 46.03
C ARG A 790 -5.34 -22.11 45.02
N ILE A 791 -4.85 -22.12 43.79
CA ILE A 791 -5.48 -21.50 42.62
C ILE A 791 -5.75 -22.61 41.59
N TRP A 792 -6.97 -22.68 41.09
CA TRP A 792 -7.41 -23.60 40.06
C TRP A 792 -7.77 -22.83 38.79
N ILE A 793 -7.17 -23.23 37.68
CA ILE A 793 -7.50 -22.71 36.36
C ILE A 793 -8.15 -23.84 35.59
N ARG A 794 -9.41 -23.65 35.19
CA ARG A 794 -10.15 -24.66 34.43
C ARG A 794 -10.63 -24.08 33.11
N LEU A 795 -10.44 -24.84 32.04
CA LEU A 795 -11.04 -24.56 30.75
C LEU A 795 -11.95 -25.72 30.37
N ILE A 796 -13.25 -25.53 30.54
CA ILE A 796 -14.27 -26.57 30.38
C ILE A 796 -15.25 -26.23 29.26
N ARG A 797 -15.88 -27.26 28.71
CA ARG A 797 -17.01 -27.12 27.80
C ARG A 797 -18.31 -27.25 28.59
N ARG A 798 -19.20 -26.28 28.48
CA ARG A 798 -20.57 -26.33 29.03
C ARG A 798 -21.53 -26.19 27.86
N ASP A 799 -22.14 -27.31 27.44
CA ASP A 799 -22.96 -27.40 26.23
C ASP A 799 -22.21 -26.97 24.95
N ALA A 800 -22.58 -25.82 24.37
CA ALA A 800 -21.91 -25.21 23.22
C ALA A 800 -20.90 -24.12 23.61
N ASP A 801 -20.91 -23.67 24.86
CA ASP A 801 -20.06 -22.58 25.36
C ASP A 801 -18.71 -23.12 25.86
N VAL A 802 -17.69 -22.27 25.79
CA VAL A 802 -16.38 -22.50 26.42
C VAL A 802 -16.29 -21.64 27.67
N VAL A 803 -16.02 -22.27 28.81
CA VAL A 803 -15.94 -21.58 30.10
C VAL A 803 -14.50 -21.60 30.61
N LEU A 804 -13.92 -20.41 30.77
CA LEU A 804 -12.66 -20.19 31.48
C LEU A 804 -12.98 -19.84 32.94
N SER A 805 -12.57 -20.69 33.88
CA SER A 805 -12.71 -20.48 35.32
C SER A 805 -11.33 -20.25 35.94
N VAL A 806 -11.21 -19.19 36.73
CA VAL A 806 -10.09 -18.94 37.64
C VAL A 806 -10.66 -18.91 39.05
N LYS A 807 -10.37 -19.96 39.82
CA LYS A 807 -10.83 -20.15 41.18
C LYS A 807 -9.69 -20.09 42.18
N ASP A 808 -9.89 -19.47 43.33
CA ASP A 808 -8.98 -19.49 44.47
C ASP A 808 -9.71 -19.85 45.78
N ASN A 809 -8.94 -20.14 46.83
CA ASN A 809 -9.44 -20.31 48.20
C ASN A 809 -8.99 -19.18 49.14
N GLY A 810 -8.90 -17.96 48.59
CA GLY A 810 -8.49 -16.76 49.30
C GLY A 810 -9.58 -16.15 50.16
N ILE A 811 -9.50 -14.83 50.37
CA ILE A 811 -10.37 -14.10 51.31
C ILE A 811 -11.86 -14.13 50.94
N GLY A 812 -12.20 -14.34 49.67
CA GLY A 812 -13.57 -14.26 49.15
C GLY A 812 -14.21 -12.88 49.31
N MET A 813 -15.41 -12.71 48.76
CA MET A 813 -16.14 -11.46 48.69
C MET A 813 -17.62 -11.69 49.06
N SER A 814 -18.25 -10.73 49.72
CA SER A 814 -19.72 -10.71 49.85
C SER A 814 -20.37 -10.31 48.52
N GLN A 815 -21.68 -10.54 48.35
CA GLN A 815 -22.40 -10.10 47.14
C GLN A 815 -22.35 -8.58 46.94
N GLU A 816 -22.30 -7.81 48.03
CA GLU A 816 -22.13 -6.35 47.97
C GLU A 816 -20.70 -5.98 47.52
N ASP A 817 -19.70 -6.72 47.99
CA ASP A 817 -18.30 -6.53 47.58
C ASP A 817 -18.08 -6.90 46.11
N VAL A 818 -18.76 -7.93 45.59
CA VAL A 818 -18.74 -8.29 44.16
C VAL A 818 -19.31 -7.16 43.31
N ALA A 819 -20.46 -6.60 43.69
CA ALA A 819 -21.05 -5.47 42.98
C ALA A 819 -20.09 -4.26 42.99
N ARG A 820 -19.48 -3.96 44.15
CA ARG A 820 -18.51 -2.88 44.29
C ARG A 820 -17.25 -3.11 43.45
N ALA A 821 -16.76 -4.33 43.35
CA ALA A 821 -15.55 -4.67 42.58
C ALA A 821 -15.71 -4.56 41.05
N LEU A 822 -16.95 -4.52 40.55
CA LEU A 822 -17.25 -4.28 39.14
C LEU A 822 -17.33 -2.79 38.81
N GLU A 823 -17.53 -1.92 39.81
CA GLU A 823 -17.49 -0.47 39.63
C GLU A 823 -16.04 0.04 39.45
N PRO A 824 -15.79 1.05 38.59
CA PRO A 824 -14.46 1.64 38.43
C PRO A 824 -13.89 2.13 39.78
N PHE A 825 -12.66 1.71 40.10
CA PHE A 825 -11.96 2.01 41.36
C PHE A 825 -12.57 1.37 42.61
N GLY A 826 -13.50 0.42 42.46
CA GLY A 826 -14.06 -0.35 43.56
C GLY A 826 -13.02 -1.19 44.28
N GLN A 827 -12.74 -0.87 45.53
CA GLN A 827 -11.86 -1.66 46.41
C GLN A 827 -12.66 -2.32 47.53
N ILE A 828 -12.27 -3.54 47.88
CA ILE A 828 -12.87 -4.32 48.96
C ILE A 828 -11.89 -4.30 50.14
N GLY A 829 -12.33 -3.79 51.30
CA GLY A 829 -11.52 -3.77 52.53
C GLY A 829 -11.21 -2.39 53.13
N GLY A 830 -12.07 -1.39 52.96
CA GLY A 830 -12.02 -0.14 53.73
C GLY A 830 -12.54 -0.32 55.16
N GLY A 831 -11.85 -1.10 55.99
CA GLY A 831 -12.21 -1.30 57.39
C GLY A 831 -11.11 -2.04 58.16
N GLU A 832 -10.51 -1.32 59.12
CA GLU A 832 -9.59 -1.76 60.19
C GLU A 832 -9.18 -3.25 60.19
N SER A 833 -8.11 -3.60 59.48
CA SER A 833 -7.33 -4.81 59.77
C SER A 833 -5.85 -4.56 59.51
N TRP A 834 -5.12 -4.28 60.59
CA TRP A 834 -3.70 -3.96 60.64
C TRP A 834 -2.77 -5.17 60.39
N LEU A 835 -3.23 -6.21 59.68
CA LEU A 835 -2.56 -7.52 59.64
C LEU A 835 -1.90 -7.90 58.31
N THR A 836 -2.01 -7.10 57.23
CA THR A 836 -1.20 -7.28 56.01
C THR A 836 -0.87 -5.95 55.32
N PRO A 837 0.30 -5.33 55.56
CA PRO A 837 0.63 -3.98 55.08
C PRO A 837 0.99 -3.83 53.58
N ASN A 838 0.53 -4.67 52.66
CA ASN A 838 1.05 -4.58 51.28
C ASN A 838 0.17 -5.15 50.15
N THR A 839 -1.16 -4.96 50.21
CA THR A 839 -2.08 -5.44 49.16
C THR A 839 -2.93 -4.34 48.54
N GLU A 840 -2.32 -3.21 48.17
CA GLU A 840 -2.98 -2.21 47.32
C GLU A 840 -3.18 -2.76 45.89
N GLY A 841 -4.30 -2.43 45.25
CA GLY A 841 -4.60 -2.82 43.88
C GLY A 841 -5.49 -1.76 43.26
N THR A 842 -5.44 -1.68 41.93
CA THR A 842 -5.98 -0.55 41.18
C THR A 842 -7.50 -0.40 41.27
N GLY A 843 -8.22 -1.48 41.61
CA GLY A 843 -9.69 -1.51 41.59
C GLY A 843 -10.28 -1.45 40.17
N LEU A 844 -9.44 -1.59 39.13
CA LEU A 844 -9.84 -1.49 37.72
C LEU A 844 -9.84 -2.85 37.01
N GLY A 845 -9.14 -3.85 37.57
CA GLY A 845 -8.90 -5.13 36.90
C GLY A 845 -10.17 -5.91 36.55
N LEU A 846 -11.15 -5.98 37.46
CA LEU A 846 -12.41 -6.68 37.21
C LEU A 846 -13.37 -5.87 36.33
N THR A 847 -13.40 -4.54 36.47
CA THR A 847 -14.16 -3.65 35.57
C THR A 847 -13.68 -3.75 34.12
N ILE A 848 -12.36 -3.79 33.88
CA ILE A 848 -11.80 -4.01 32.53
C ILE A 848 -12.14 -5.41 32.02
N VAL A 849 -12.12 -6.43 32.89
CA VAL A 849 -12.54 -7.78 32.50
C VAL A 849 -14.00 -7.79 32.05
N ASP A 850 -14.91 -7.20 32.84
CA ASP A 850 -16.33 -7.14 32.52
C ASP A 850 -16.60 -6.41 31.20
N ALA A 851 -15.97 -5.25 31.02
CA ALA A 851 -16.02 -4.49 29.78
C ALA A 851 -15.53 -5.28 28.56
N LEU A 852 -14.33 -5.86 28.63
CA LEU A 852 -13.76 -6.64 27.53
C LEU A 852 -14.59 -7.89 27.24
N VAL A 853 -15.13 -8.54 28.28
CA VAL A 853 -16.03 -9.70 28.13
C VAL A 853 -17.31 -9.29 27.40
N GLY A 854 -17.91 -8.16 27.78
CA GLY A 854 -19.09 -7.60 27.11
C GLY A 854 -18.83 -7.27 25.64
N MET A 855 -17.68 -6.68 25.31
CA MET A 855 -17.30 -6.38 23.92
C MET A 855 -17.18 -7.64 23.05
N HIS A 856 -16.86 -8.79 23.64
CA HIS A 856 -16.79 -10.08 22.92
C HIS A 856 -18.13 -10.84 22.88
N GLY A 857 -19.22 -10.25 23.41
CA GLY A 857 -20.51 -10.94 23.54
C GLY A 857 -20.46 -12.13 24.50
N ALA A 858 -19.45 -12.19 25.37
CA ALA A 858 -19.30 -13.22 26.40
C ALA A 858 -19.97 -12.78 27.72
N ARG A 859 -20.14 -13.72 28.66
CA ARG A 859 -20.73 -13.44 29.98
C ARG A 859 -19.73 -13.65 31.10
N LEU A 860 -19.71 -12.76 32.08
CA LEU A 860 -18.93 -12.89 33.31
C LEU A 860 -19.83 -13.42 34.43
N GLU A 861 -19.43 -14.51 35.07
CA GLU A 861 -20.09 -15.08 36.25
C GLU A 861 -19.09 -15.09 37.41
N ILE A 862 -19.44 -14.47 38.54
CA ILE A 862 -18.58 -14.46 39.75
C ILE A 862 -19.33 -15.18 40.87
N ASP A 863 -18.70 -16.21 41.42
CA ASP A 863 -19.18 -16.91 42.62
C ASP A 863 -18.14 -16.76 43.73
N SER A 864 -18.52 -16.11 44.83
CA SER A 864 -17.60 -15.82 45.93
C SER A 864 -18.34 -15.76 47.25
N ALA A 865 -17.70 -16.26 48.30
CA ALA A 865 -18.19 -16.17 49.66
C ALA A 865 -17.01 -15.83 50.60
N PRO A 866 -17.21 -14.93 51.60
CA PRO A 866 -16.14 -14.57 52.53
C PRO A 866 -15.53 -15.79 53.22
N GLY A 867 -14.21 -15.93 53.14
CA GLY A 867 -13.43 -17.04 53.71
C GLY A 867 -13.39 -18.32 52.88
N GLU A 868 -14.17 -18.42 51.79
CA GLU A 868 -14.20 -19.60 50.91
C GLU A 868 -13.46 -19.41 49.58
N GLY A 869 -13.14 -18.15 49.24
CA GLY A 869 -12.44 -17.76 48.00
C GLY A 869 -13.36 -17.23 46.90
N THR A 870 -12.82 -17.12 45.69
CA THR A 870 -13.53 -16.55 44.53
C THR A 870 -13.38 -17.47 43.32
N ASP A 871 -14.46 -17.71 42.58
CA ASP A 871 -14.48 -18.37 41.27
C ASP A 871 -15.03 -17.40 40.23
N VAL A 872 -14.14 -16.86 39.38
CA VAL A 872 -14.51 -16.00 38.27
C VAL A 872 -14.53 -16.83 36.98
N ARG A 873 -15.70 -16.86 36.34
CA ARG A 873 -15.98 -17.64 35.14
C ARG A 873 -16.32 -16.73 33.98
N VAL A 874 -15.59 -16.86 32.87
CA VAL A 874 -15.89 -16.20 31.61
C VAL A 874 -16.49 -17.23 30.66
N VAL A 875 -17.72 -16.99 30.22
CA VAL A 875 -18.50 -17.87 29.35
C VAL A 875 -18.49 -17.31 27.93
N PHE A 876 -17.71 -17.93 27.06
CA PHE A 876 -17.60 -17.55 25.65
C PHE A 876 -18.63 -18.32 24.81
N PRO A 877 -19.48 -17.63 24.03
CA PRO A 877 -20.42 -18.31 23.15
C PRO A 877 -19.68 -19.05 22.01
N PRO A 878 -20.28 -20.09 21.44
CA PRO A 878 -19.78 -20.67 20.20
C PRO A 878 -19.78 -19.61 19.09
N PRO A 879 -18.91 -19.73 18.08
CA PRO A 879 -18.96 -18.85 16.92
C PRO A 879 -20.36 -18.96 16.31
N THR A 880 -21.12 -17.85 16.33
CA THR A 880 -22.37 -17.74 15.61
C THR A 880 -22.07 -18.01 14.14
N GLN A 881 -22.81 -18.93 13.52
CA GLN A 881 -22.92 -18.97 12.06
C GLN A 881 -23.57 -17.64 11.65
N ALA A 882 -22.74 -16.62 11.40
CA ALA A 882 -23.19 -15.44 10.71
C ALA A 882 -23.69 -15.90 9.34
N SER A 883 -24.95 -15.56 9.10
CA SER A 883 -25.72 -15.78 7.88
C SER A 883 -24.92 -15.50 6.62
N ARG A 884 -25.18 -16.35 5.61
CA ARG A 884 -24.82 -16.14 4.20
C ARG A 884 -25.13 -14.73 3.70
#